data_AF-A0A8B8T1M5-F1
#
_entry.id   AF-A0A8B8T1M5-F1
#
_cell.length_a   1.000
_cell.length_b   1.000
_cell.length_c   1.000
_cell.angle_alpha   90.00
_cell.angle_beta   90.00
_cell.angle_gamma   90.00
#
_symmetry.space_group_name_H-M   'P 1'
#
loop_
_entity.id
_entity.type
_entity.pdbx_description
1 polymer ?
#
loop_
_entity_poly.entity_id
_entity_poly.type
_entity_poly.pdbx_seq_one_letter_code
_entity_poly.pdbx_strand_id
1 'polypeptide(L)'
;MVTVGNYCEAEGPAGPAWVKGGLSPCFFFTFMPSTLMGLGALALVLALPRKRRERPGGADALSWAAGPRVAPYVLQLLLATLQVALPLASLVGRVGTAQGAPLPGYLLLASVFGTMASACGLGLLVMERNQARQKLAMGIWIKFTHSPALLLLWTVAFAAENLALVSWNSPQWWWAREDLSQQVQFSLWVLRYGVSGGLFVLGLWAPGLRPQCYTLRVNEEDQDVERSQVRSTGRPSQSTWKDLGRKLRLLSGYLWPRGSPALQLIVLICLGLMGLERGLNLLVPIFYRDIVNLLTEKAPWRSLAWTVTTYVFLKFLQGGGTGSTGFVSNLRTFLWIRVQQFTSRRVELHLFSHLHQLSLRWHLGRRTGEVLRIVDRGTSSVTGLLSYLVFNIIPTLADITIGIIYFSMFFNAWFGLIVFLCMSLYLALTIVVTEWRAKFRRAMNTQENTTRARAVDSLLNFETVKYYNAESHEVDRYREAIIKYQGLEWKSNASLVLLNQTQNLVIGLGLLAGSLLCAYFVSEQKLQVGDFVLFGTYIIQLYMPLNWFGTYYRMIQTNFIDMENMFDLLKEKIEVKDLPGAGPLHFQRGQIEFENVHFSYTDGRETLKDVSFTVMPGQTLALVRGDPASWPSLLELPLFQGPWKLGMQAVESESPVMPGGPIRSREEHSFAPAVSFL
;
A
#
# COMPACT_ATOMS: atom_id res chain seq x y z
N MET A 1 23.11 12.56 57.87
CA MET A 1 23.71 12.86 56.55
C MET A 1 23.83 11.54 55.81
N VAL A 2 23.19 11.41 54.65
CA VAL A 2 23.34 10.22 53.80
C VAL A 2 24.57 10.43 52.93
N THR A 3 25.53 9.51 53.01
CA THR A 3 26.73 9.54 52.16
C THR A 3 26.41 8.88 50.82
N VAL A 4 26.81 9.54 49.72
CA VAL A 4 26.66 8.98 48.37
C VAL A 4 27.86 8.08 48.13
N GLY A 5 27.62 6.78 47.90
CA GLY A 5 28.68 5.81 47.58
C GLY A 5 29.14 5.92 46.12
N ASN A 6 30.10 5.08 45.72
CA ASN A 6 30.53 4.99 44.32
C ASN A 6 29.35 4.60 43.39
N TYR A 7 29.44 4.98 42.10
CA TYR A 7 28.35 4.82 41.13
C TYR A 7 27.82 3.38 41.01
N CYS A 8 28.68 2.38 41.25
CA CYS A 8 28.35 0.95 41.19
C CYS A 8 29.46 0.23 42.00
N GLU A 9 29.20 -0.18 43.25
CA GLU A 9 30.20 -0.96 44.03
C GLU A 9 30.08 -2.46 43.72
N ALA A 10 31.22 -3.07 43.40
CA ALA A 10 31.49 -4.49 43.15
C ALA A 10 30.73 -5.17 41.98
N GLU A 11 31.28 -5.08 40.76
CA GLU A 11 31.55 -6.22 39.84
C GLU A 11 31.91 -5.74 38.42
N GLY A 12 33.21 -5.57 38.14
CA GLY A 12 33.87 -5.74 36.83
C GLY A 12 33.31 -5.06 35.55
N PRO A 13 34.08 -5.09 34.44
CA PRO A 13 33.60 -4.54 33.16
C PRO A 13 32.47 -5.41 32.60
N ALA A 14 31.32 -4.79 32.30
CA ALA A 14 30.19 -5.10 31.37
C ALA A 14 29.87 -6.56 30.91
N GLY A 15 30.48 -7.58 31.49
CA GLY A 15 30.56 -8.95 31.01
C GLY A 15 29.74 -9.98 31.80
N PRO A 16 29.54 -9.85 33.13
CA PRO A 16 28.75 -10.83 33.87
C PRO A 16 27.28 -10.40 34.02
N ALA A 17 26.68 -9.75 33.02
CA ALA A 17 25.28 -9.31 33.07
C ALA A 17 24.25 -10.48 33.02
N TRP A 18 24.71 -11.71 32.79
CA TRP A 18 23.88 -12.92 32.67
C TRP A 18 24.37 -14.11 33.52
N VAL A 19 25.59 -14.05 34.06
CA VAL A 19 26.26 -15.21 34.67
C VAL A 19 25.81 -15.47 36.12
N LYS A 20 25.15 -14.50 36.77
CA LYS A 20 24.64 -14.61 38.16
C LYS A 20 23.11 -14.55 38.26
N GLY A 21 22.39 -15.20 37.35
CA GLY A 21 20.94 -15.46 37.51
C GLY A 21 20.01 -14.25 37.45
N GLY A 22 20.42 -13.14 36.83
CA GLY A 22 19.58 -11.95 36.64
C GLY A 22 20.32 -10.74 36.08
N LEU A 23 19.57 -9.71 35.67
CA LEU A 23 20.10 -8.39 35.27
C LEU A 23 20.71 -7.70 36.50
N SER A 24 21.88 -7.07 36.34
CA SER A 24 22.45 -6.28 37.44
C SER A 24 21.53 -5.08 37.77
N PRO A 25 21.26 -4.80 39.06
CA PRO A 25 20.40 -3.67 39.44
C PRO A 25 20.88 -2.33 38.85
N CYS A 26 22.20 -2.13 38.80
CA CYS A 26 22.83 -0.93 38.27
C CYS A 26 22.53 -0.73 36.77
N PHE A 27 22.58 -1.79 35.95
CA PHE A 27 22.23 -1.73 34.52
C PHE A 27 20.74 -1.48 34.31
N PHE A 28 19.87 -2.20 35.04
CA PHE A 28 18.42 -2.06 34.93
C PHE A 28 17.96 -0.63 35.26
N PHE A 29 18.41 -0.09 36.40
CA PHE A 29 18.01 1.24 36.87
C PHE A 29 18.63 2.40 36.07
N THR A 30 19.66 2.17 35.26
CA THR A 30 20.24 3.22 34.39
C THR A 30 19.71 3.15 32.97
N PHE A 31 19.64 1.96 32.36
CA PHE A 31 19.24 1.79 30.97
C PHE A 31 17.75 2.04 30.74
N MET A 32 16.86 1.55 31.62
CA MET A 32 15.41 1.71 31.45
C MET A 32 14.97 3.19 31.54
N PRO A 33 15.39 4.00 32.53
CA PRO A 33 14.99 5.41 32.61
C PRO A 33 15.63 6.27 31.51
N SER A 34 16.87 5.96 31.10
CA SER A 34 17.56 6.68 30.03
C SER A 34 16.90 6.48 28.66
N THR A 35 16.45 5.26 28.35
CA THR A 35 15.74 4.95 27.11
C THR A 35 14.36 5.60 27.06
N LEU A 36 13.61 5.56 28.17
CA LEU A 36 12.31 6.24 28.29
C LEU A 36 12.45 7.76 28.14
N MET A 37 13.50 8.37 28.73
CA MET A 37 13.79 9.78 28.58
C MET A 37 14.13 10.13 27.12
N GLY A 38 14.97 9.32 26.46
CA GLY A 38 15.33 9.52 25.06
C GLY A 38 14.11 9.48 24.13
N LEU A 39 13.20 8.52 24.33
CA LEU A 39 11.95 8.42 23.58
C LEU A 39 11.00 9.59 23.87
N GLY A 40 10.87 9.99 25.14
CA GLY A 40 10.04 11.12 25.56
C GLY A 40 10.52 12.45 24.97
N ALA A 41 11.83 12.69 24.99
CA ALA A 41 12.44 13.89 24.40
C ALA A 41 12.26 13.93 22.88
N LEU A 42 12.50 12.81 22.18
CA LEU A 42 12.29 12.69 20.74
C LEU A 42 10.83 12.97 20.36
N ALA A 43 9.88 12.37 21.10
CA ALA A 43 8.45 12.57 20.88
C ALA A 43 8.03 14.04 21.07
N LEU A 44 8.57 14.71 22.09
CA LEU A 44 8.33 16.14 22.35
C LEU A 44 8.88 17.01 21.20
N VAL A 45 10.11 16.75 20.76
CA VAL A 45 10.77 17.50 19.66
C VAL A 45 10.00 17.35 18.35
N LEU A 46 9.45 16.16 18.06
CA LEU A 46 8.63 15.94 16.86
C LEU A 46 7.23 16.58 16.95
N ALA A 47 6.69 16.73 18.17
CA ALA A 47 5.35 17.29 18.38
C ALA A 47 5.34 18.83 18.39
N LEU A 48 6.40 19.47 18.92
CA LEU A 48 6.50 20.93 19.07
C LEU A 48 6.32 21.74 17.76
N PRO A 49 6.94 21.35 16.61
CA PRO A 49 6.77 22.07 15.34
C PRO A 49 5.33 22.06 14.83
N ARG A 50 4.58 20.96 15.06
CA ARG A 50 3.19 20.84 14.62
C ARG A 50 2.26 21.84 15.31
N LYS A 51 2.47 22.09 16.60
CA LYS A 51 1.72 23.10 17.37
C LYS A 51 2.00 24.54 16.91
N ARG A 52 3.21 24.82 16.41
CA ARG A 52 3.57 26.17 15.93
C ARG A 52 2.98 26.46 14.55
N ARG A 53 2.82 25.44 13.71
CA ARG A 53 2.26 25.55 12.35
C ARG A 53 0.73 25.64 12.32
N GLU A 54 0.06 25.10 13.35
CA GLU A 54 -1.41 25.08 13.46
C GLU A 54 -2.01 26.28 14.20
N ARG A 55 -1.23 27.31 14.61
CA ARG A 55 -1.82 28.57 15.16
C ARG A 55 -2.44 29.39 14.02
N PRO A 56 -3.78 29.47 13.90
CA PRO A 56 -4.40 30.38 12.96
C PRO A 56 -4.45 31.76 13.61
N GLY A 57 -4.21 32.82 12.83
CA GLY A 57 -4.55 34.17 13.26
C GLY A 57 -6.07 34.30 13.31
N GLY A 58 -6.63 34.53 14.50
CA GLY A 58 -8.06 34.85 14.69
C GLY A 58 -8.94 33.72 15.21
N ALA A 59 -8.69 33.23 16.43
CA ALA A 59 -9.60 32.33 17.13
C ALA A 59 -9.94 32.85 18.53
N ASP A 60 -10.30 34.13 18.62
CA ASP A 60 -10.91 34.74 19.80
C ASP A 60 -12.42 34.81 19.58
N ALA A 61 -13.12 33.67 19.75
CA ALA A 61 -14.54 33.56 20.11
C ALA A 61 -15.09 32.18 19.70
N LEU A 62 -15.00 31.19 20.58
CA LEU A 62 -15.99 30.11 20.61
C LEU A 62 -16.22 29.71 22.07
N SER A 63 -17.47 29.77 22.50
CA SER A 63 -17.92 29.62 23.89
C SER A 63 -17.61 28.23 24.46
N TRP A 64 -16.95 28.24 25.63
CA TRP A 64 -16.24 27.13 26.28
C TRP A 64 -17.10 26.17 27.13
N ALA A 65 -18.38 25.95 26.81
CA ALA A 65 -19.29 25.24 27.71
C ALA A 65 -19.74 23.83 27.27
N ALA A 66 -19.48 23.41 26.03
CA ALA A 66 -20.02 22.15 25.49
C ALA A 66 -18.93 21.11 25.14
N GLY A 67 -18.02 20.83 26.07
CA GLY A 67 -17.07 19.72 25.93
C GLY A 67 -17.54 18.49 26.71
N PRO A 68 -17.60 17.27 26.12
CA PRO A 68 -18.03 16.09 26.85
C PRO A 68 -17.08 15.82 28.04
N ARG A 69 -17.66 15.66 29.24
CA ARG A 69 -16.95 15.21 30.44
C ARG A 69 -16.64 13.72 30.30
N VAL A 70 -15.54 13.41 29.62
CA VAL A 70 -15.11 12.03 29.39
C VAL A 70 -14.34 11.55 30.62
N ALA A 71 -15.03 10.88 31.55
CA ALA A 71 -14.46 10.22 32.74
C ALA A 71 -13.16 9.44 32.47
N PRO A 72 -13.02 8.67 31.37
CA PRO A 72 -11.77 7.94 31.13
C PRO A 72 -10.56 8.81 30.80
N TYR A 73 -10.73 10.06 30.34
CA TYR A 73 -9.60 10.98 30.21
C TYR A 73 -9.14 11.53 31.57
N VAL A 74 -10.08 11.82 32.48
CA VAL A 74 -9.74 12.26 33.84
C VAL A 74 -8.95 11.16 34.54
N LEU A 75 -9.34 9.90 34.33
CA LEU A 75 -8.59 8.73 34.79
C LEU A 75 -7.19 8.66 34.16
N GLN A 76 -7.06 8.88 32.85
CA GLN A 76 -5.77 8.87 32.15
C GLN A 76 -4.83 10.00 32.63
N LEU A 77 -5.37 11.20 32.89
CA LEU A 77 -4.62 12.31 33.45
C LEU A 77 -4.18 12.03 34.90
N LEU A 78 -5.06 11.44 35.71
CA LEU A 78 -4.73 10.99 37.07
C LEU A 78 -3.61 9.94 37.06
N LEU A 79 -3.69 8.94 36.19
CA LEU A 79 -2.66 7.92 36.07
C LEU A 79 -1.33 8.50 35.57
N ALA A 80 -1.36 9.43 34.60
CA ALA A 80 -0.15 10.07 34.09
C ALA A 80 0.51 11.00 35.12
N THR A 81 -0.27 11.74 35.92
CA THR A 81 0.26 12.53 37.04
C THR A 81 0.84 11.64 38.14
N LEU A 82 0.19 10.52 38.45
CA LEU A 82 0.70 9.52 39.38
C LEU A 82 2.01 8.89 38.89
N GLN A 83 2.16 8.67 37.58
CA GLN A 83 3.41 8.17 36.97
C GLN A 83 4.60 9.13 37.13
N VAL A 84 4.36 10.44 37.26
CA VAL A 84 5.42 11.45 37.53
C VAL A 84 5.87 11.39 39.00
N ALA A 85 4.97 11.13 39.94
CA ALA A 85 5.27 11.11 41.36
C ALA A 85 6.00 9.82 41.81
N LEU A 86 5.77 8.70 41.11
CA LEU A 86 6.25 7.37 41.51
C LEU A 86 7.77 7.18 41.58
N PRO A 87 8.59 7.75 40.66
CA PRO A 87 10.06 7.71 40.78
C PRO A 87 10.57 8.41 42.05
N LEU A 88 10.01 9.57 42.40
CA LEU A 88 10.38 10.32 43.61
C LEU A 88 9.93 9.59 44.88
N ALA A 89 8.71 9.04 44.89
CA ALA A 89 8.21 8.26 46.01
C ALA A 89 9.11 7.05 46.34
N SER A 90 9.69 6.40 45.32
CA SER A 90 10.65 5.31 45.55
C SER A 90 12.00 5.73 46.10
N LEU A 91 12.46 6.93 45.74
CA LEU A 91 13.69 7.47 46.29
C LEU A 91 13.49 7.77 47.78
N VAL A 92 12.39 8.44 48.13
CA VAL A 92 12.03 8.77 49.51
C VAL A 92 11.82 7.50 50.34
N GLY A 93 11.12 6.50 49.80
CA GLY A 93 10.94 5.21 50.46
C GLY A 93 12.26 4.51 50.80
N ARG A 94 13.26 4.55 49.89
CA ARG A 94 14.58 3.97 50.13
C ARG A 94 15.44 4.78 51.11
N VAL A 95 15.30 6.10 51.13
CA VAL A 95 15.96 6.97 52.11
C VAL A 95 15.38 6.75 53.52
N GLY A 96 14.06 6.53 53.62
CA GLY A 96 13.38 6.33 54.90
C GLY A 96 13.63 4.96 55.55
N THR A 97 13.89 3.91 54.76
CA THR A 97 14.17 2.56 55.27
C THR A 97 15.66 2.28 55.48
N ALA A 98 16.55 3.08 54.88
CA ALA A 98 18.00 2.95 55.04
C ALA A 98 18.49 3.77 56.24
N GLN A 99 18.47 3.18 57.44
CA GLN A 99 19.11 3.79 58.61
C GLN A 99 20.65 3.72 58.48
N GLY A 100 21.24 4.71 57.81
CA GLY A 100 22.69 4.94 57.80
C GLY A 100 23.52 4.25 56.70
N ALA A 101 22.91 3.55 55.75
CA ALA A 101 23.62 2.92 54.63
C ALA A 101 23.91 3.92 53.48
N PRO A 102 25.05 3.81 52.78
CA PRO A 102 25.35 4.66 51.62
C PRO A 102 24.37 4.37 50.48
N LEU A 103 23.81 5.43 49.89
CA LEU A 103 22.95 5.31 48.71
C LEU A 103 23.81 5.25 47.44
N PRO A 104 23.60 4.25 46.57
CA PRO A 104 24.36 4.16 45.33
C PRO A 104 23.91 5.20 44.30
N GLY A 105 24.86 5.81 43.59
CA GLY A 105 24.61 6.93 42.67
C GLY A 105 23.68 6.62 41.49
N TYR A 106 23.63 5.37 41.02
CA TYR A 106 22.72 4.96 39.93
C TYR A 106 21.24 5.17 40.27
N LEU A 107 20.88 5.15 41.57
CA LEU A 107 19.51 5.29 42.04
C LEU A 107 18.97 6.71 41.86
N LEU A 108 19.82 7.71 42.11
CA LEU A 108 19.49 9.12 41.93
C LEU A 108 19.25 9.41 40.45
N LEU A 109 20.16 8.95 39.59
CA LEU A 109 20.05 9.10 38.14
C LEU A 109 18.76 8.47 37.59
N ALA A 110 18.43 7.27 38.06
CA ALA A 110 17.21 6.56 37.68
C ALA A 110 15.93 7.35 38.01
N SER A 111 15.89 7.96 39.20
CA SER A 111 14.74 8.74 39.66
C SER A 111 14.57 10.06 38.87
N VAL A 112 15.68 10.72 38.53
CA VAL A 112 15.68 11.96 37.74
C VAL A 112 15.25 11.68 36.30
N PHE A 113 15.86 10.71 35.62
CA PHE A 113 15.46 10.38 34.24
C PHE A 113 14.05 9.80 34.16
N GLY A 114 13.64 9.01 35.16
CA GLY A 114 12.27 8.49 35.24
C GLY A 114 11.23 9.58 35.40
N THR A 115 11.45 10.57 36.28
CA THR A 115 10.53 11.71 36.43
C THR A 115 10.46 12.58 35.18
N MET A 116 11.60 12.88 34.56
CA MET A 116 11.65 13.66 33.33
C MET A 116 10.93 12.97 32.18
N ALA A 117 11.10 11.65 32.02
CA ALA A 117 10.40 10.87 31.00
C ALA A 117 8.88 10.87 31.21
N SER A 118 8.42 10.63 32.44
CA SER A 118 6.99 10.68 32.78
C SER A 118 6.40 12.09 32.58
N ALA A 119 7.15 13.14 32.91
CA ALA A 119 6.74 14.52 32.70
C ALA A 119 6.59 14.86 31.20
N CYS A 120 7.49 14.33 30.35
CA CYS A 120 7.36 14.45 28.89
C CYS A 120 6.08 13.76 28.39
N GLY A 121 5.76 12.56 28.88
CA GLY A 121 4.54 11.84 28.54
C GLY A 121 3.26 12.59 28.93
N LEU A 122 3.24 13.19 30.13
CA LEU A 122 2.14 14.04 30.59
C LEU A 122 2.00 15.31 29.72
N GLY A 123 3.12 15.94 29.38
CA GLY A 123 3.15 17.12 28.49
C GLY A 123 2.59 16.82 27.10
N LEU A 124 2.93 15.65 26.53
CA LEU A 124 2.41 15.18 25.25
C LEU A 124 0.90 14.93 25.30
N LEU A 125 0.39 14.27 26.34
CA LEU A 125 -1.05 14.02 26.53
C LEU A 125 -1.85 15.33 26.56
N VAL A 126 -1.39 16.32 27.34
CA VAL A 126 -2.05 17.64 27.43
C VAL A 126 -2.00 18.38 26.10
N MET A 127 -0.87 18.29 25.39
CA MET A 127 -0.69 18.93 24.09
C MET A 127 -1.59 18.33 23.01
N GLU A 128 -1.72 17.00 22.93
CA GLU A 128 -2.62 16.32 21.99
C GLU A 128 -4.08 16.70 22.23
N ARG A 129 -4.52 16.79 23.48
CA ARG A 129 -5.89 17.21 23.80
C ARG A 129 -6.17 18.65 23.43
N ASN A 130 -5.21 19.56 23.64
CA ASN A 130 -5.36 20.95 23.23
C ASN A 130 -5.47 21.08 21.70
N GLN A 131 -4.67 20.31 20.96
CA GLN A 131 -4.80 20.22 19.50
C GLN A 131 -6.16 19.63 19.08
N ALA A 132 -6.62 18.56 19.75
CA ALA A 132 -7.92 17.96 19.48
C ALA A 132 -9.07 18.94 19.69
N ARG A 133 -9.02 19.72 20.79
CA ARG A 133 -9.99 20.79 21.07
C ARG A 133 -9.99 21.88 20.01
N GLN A 134 -8.82 22.29 19.54
CA GLN A 134 -8.70 23.28 18.46
C GLN A 134 -9.27 22.77 17.13
N LYS A 135 -9.03 21.50 16.77
CA LYS A 135 -9.57 20.90 15.54
C LYS A 135 -11.09 20.72 15.58
N LEU A 136 -11.65 20.38 16.75
CA LEU A 136 -13.09 20.38 16.99
C LEU A 136 -13.69 21.79 16.87
N ALA A 137 -13.03 22.82 17.41
CA ALA A 137 -13.47 24.22 17.26
C ALA A 137 -13.47 24.69 15.80
N MET A 138 -12.62 24.10 14.95
CA MET A 138 -12.58 24.33 13.50
C MET A 138 -13.57 23.48 12.69
N GLY A 139 -14.43 22.67 13.34
CA GLY A 139 -15.43 21.83 12.66
C GLY A 139 -14.84 20.61 11.93
N ILE A 140 -13.55 20.29 12.12
CA ILE A 140 -12.88 19.17 11.47
C ILE A 140 -13.04 17.91 12.34
N TRP A 141 -13.97 17.02 11.95
CA TRP A 141 -14.25 15.77 12.66
C TRP A 141 -13.30 14.65 12.23
N ILE A 142 -12.34 14.27 13.08
CA ILE A 142 -11.38 13.19 12.82
C ILE A 142 -11.54 12.10 13.89
N LYS A 143 -11.35 10.83 13.51
CA LYS A 143 -11.23 9.69 14.43
C LYS A 143 -10.02 9.93 15.35
N PHE A 144 -10.27 10.35 16.59
CA PHE A 144 -9.21 10.66 17.54
C PHE A 144 -8.49 9.38 17.96
N THR A 145 -7.24 9.24 17.52
CA THR A 145 -6.30 8.25 18.01
C THR A 145 -5.13 9.01 18.63
N HIS A 146 -4.60 8.52 19.75
CA HIS A 146 -3.38 9.08 20.36
C HIS A 146 -2.22 9.05 19.36
N SER A 147 -1.25 9.95 19.50
CA SER A 147 -0.10 9.89 18.60
C SER A 147 0.63 8.56 18.77
N PRO A 148 1.17 7.99 17.68
CA PRO A 148 1.96 6.77 17.77
C PRO A 148 3.17 6.93 18.69
N ALA A 149 3.69 8.15 18.85
CA ALA A 149 4.79 8.46 19.75
C ALA A 149 4.38 8.33 21.23
N LEU A 150 3.19 8.79 21.61
CA LEU A 150 2.67 8.67 22.96
C LEU A 150 2.32 7.22 23.31
N LEU A 151 1.72 6.49 22.37
CA LEU A 151 1.44 5.06 22.53
C LEU A 151 2.73 4.26 22.71
N LEU A 152 3.74 4.53 21.87
CA LEU A 152 5.05 3.88 21.97
C LEU A 152 5.77 4.19 23.29
N LEU A 153 5.61 5.40 23.83
CA LEU A 153 6.15 5.73 25.15
C LEU A 153 5.50 4.89 26.25
N TRP A 154 4.17 4.73 26.25
CA TRP A 154 3.46 3.91 27.24
C TRP A 154 3.72 2.41 27.06
N THR A 155 3.83 1.91 25.82
CA THR A 155 4.16 0.51 25.58
C THR A 155 5.55 0.17 26.12
N VAL A 156 6.53 1.03 25.88
CA VAL A 156 7.90 0.85 26.38
C VAL A 156 7.94 1.01 27.91
N ALA A 157 7.18 1.93 28.48
CA ALA A 157 7.07 2.09 29.94
C ALA A 157 6.49 0.84 30.60
N PHE A 158 5.44 0.25 30.03
CA PHE A 158 4.87 -1.01 30.52
C PHE A 158 5.84 -2.19 30.32
N ALA A 159 6.51 -2.28 29.17
CA ALA A 159 7.50 -3.32 28.91
C ALA A 159 8.69 -3.24 29.90
N ALA A 160 9.12 -2.04 30.28
CA ALA A 160 10.19 -1.83 31.25
C ALA A 160 9.83 -2.40 32.64
N GLU A 161 8.58 -2.24 33.09
CA GLU A 161 8.13 -2.81 34.37
C GLU A 161 8.01 -4.34 34.31
N ASN A 162 7.74 -4.93 33.14
CA ASN A 162 7.72 -6.38 32.93
C ASN A 162 9.13 -6.99 32.95
N LEU A 163 10.15 -6.26 32.51
CA LEU A 163 11.54 -6.73 32.50
C LEU A 163 12.05 -7.06 33.92
N ALA A 164 11.43 -6.44 34.92
CA ALA A 164 11.66 -6.69 36.34
C ALA A 164 11.32 -8.14 36.77
N LEU A 165 10.42 -8.82 36.05
CA LEU A 165 10.06 -10.23 36.27
C LEU A 165 11.18 -11.21 35.87
N VAL A 166 12.12 -10.80 35.01
CA VAL A 166 13.24 -11.66 34.58
C VAL A 166 14.14 -12.03 35.77
N SER A 167 14.20 -11.18 36.80
CA SER A 167 14.98 -11.37 38.02
C SER A 167 14.21 -12.07 39.16
N TRP A 168 13.09 -12.74 38.88
CA TRP A 168 12.22 -13.39 39.88
C TRP A 168 12.96 -14.30 40.87
N ASN A 169 13.98 -15.02 40.40
CA ASN A 169 14.70 -16.00 41.21
C ASN A 169 16.03 -15.49 41.79
N SER A 170 16.31 -14.18 41.69
CA SER A 170 17.57 -13.61 42.17
C SER A 170 17.47 -13.13 43.63
N PRO A 171 18.39 -13.53 44.52
CA PRO A 171 18.35 -13.15 45.95
C PRO A 171 18.73 -11.68 46.20
N GLN A 172 19.25 -10.98 45.19
CA GLN A 172 19.65 -9.57 45.24
C GLN A 172 18.48 -8.61 44.98
N TRP A 173 17.28 -9.14 44.80
CA TRP A 173 16.09 -8.39 44.39
C TRP A 173 15.02 -8.44 45.48
N TRP A 174 14.10 -7.48 45.48
CA TRP A 174 13.09 -7.31 46.53
C TRP A 174 11.97 -8.37 46.54
N TRP A 175 12.13 -9.48 45.79
CA TRP A 175 11.14 -10.56 45.72
C TRP A 175 11.05 -11.39 47.02
N ALA A 176 12.17 -11.54 47.74
CA ALA A 176 12.28 -12.37 48.95
C ALA A 176 11.46 -11.81 50.15
N ARG A 177 11.19 -10.50 50.18
CA ARG A 177 10.35 -9.81 51.18
C ARG A 177 10.79 -10.01 52.64
N GLU A 178 12.08 -10.27 52.85
CA GLU A 178 12.66 -10.55 54.17
C GLU A 178 12.78 -9.27 55.03
N ASP A 179 13.11 -8.14 54.41
CA ASP A 179 13.26 -6.84 55.09
C ASP A 179 12.09 -5.88 54.82
N LEU A 180 11.83 -4.98 55.78
CA LEU A 180 10.86 -3.88 55.63
C LEU A 180 11.17 -3.00 54.39
N SER A 181 12.46 -2.83 54.06
CA SER A 181 12.90 -2.13 52.84
C SER A 181 12.48 -2.86 51.56
N GLN A 182 12.53 -4.20 51.54
CA GLN A 182 12.11 -5.01 50.40
C GLN A 182 10.58 -5.00 50.24
N GLN A 183 9.83 -5.04 51.36
CA GLN A 183 8.37 -4.96 51.35
C GLN A 183 7.84 -3.63 50.78
N VAL A 184 8.45 -2.50 51.17
CA VAL A 184 8.13 -1.17 50.62
C VAL A 184 8.47 -1.07 49.13
N GLN A 185 9.56 -1.70 48.68
CA GLN A 185 9.93 -1.68 47.27
C GLN A 185 8.98 -2.52 46.41
N PHE A 186 8.57 -3.69 46.90
CA PHE A 186 7.59 -4.53 46.23
C PHE A 186 6.25 -3.82 46.07
N SER A 187 5.74 -3.14 47.12
CA SER A 187 4.46 -2.42 47.04
C SER A 187 4.50 -1.24 46.06
N LEU A 188 5.61 -0.49 46.03
CA LEU A 188 5.81 0.60 45.07
C LEU A 188 5.95 0.09 43.63
N TRP A 189 6.57 -1.08 43.42
CA TRP A 189 6.64 -1.72 42.10
C TRP A 189 5.25 -2.19 41.62
N VAL A 190 4.46 -2.82 42.48
CA VAL A 190 3.07 -3.21 42.15
C VAL A 190 2.25 -1.99 41.72
N LEU A 191 2.40 -0.87 42.42
CA LEU A 191 1.70 0.37 42.09
C LEU A 191 2.16 0.95 40.74
N ARG A 192 3.47 0.90 40.42
CA ARG A 192 3.99 1.28 39.10
C ARG A 192 3.48 0.38 37.98
N TYR A 193 3.46 -0.92 38.21
CA TYR A 193 2.95 -1.90 37.24
C TYR A 193 1.46 -1.65 36.93
N GLY A 194 0.65 -1.38 37.96
CA GLY A 194 -0.76 -1.03 37.80
C GLY A 194 -0.97 0.29 37.04
N VAL A 195 -0.18 1.33 37.34
CA VAL A 195 -0.29 2.64 36.67
C VAL A 195 0.16 2.59 35.22
N SER A 196 1.30 1.96 34.93
CA SER A 196 1.82 1.81 33.56
C SER A 196 0.92 0.90 32.71
N GLY A 197 0.44 -0.21 33.27
CA GLY A 197 -0.53 -1.09 32.61
C GLY A 197 -1.87 -0.40 32.36
N GLY A 198 -2.37 0.38 33.32
CA GLY A 198 -3.58 1.18 33.17
C GLY A 198 -3.46 2.22 32.06
N LEU A 199 -2.33 2.92 31.96
CA LEU A 199 -2.06 3.88 30.87
C LEU A 199 -1.92 3.21 29.52
N PHE A 200 -1.29 2.05 29.45
CA PHE A 200 -1.18 1.26 28.23
C PHE A 200 -2.57 0.82 27.71
N VAL A 201 -3.40 0.24 28.59
CA VAL A 201 -4.76 -0.22 28.23
C VAL A 201 -5.65 0.96 27.83
N LEU A 202 -5.67 2.03 28.62
CA LEU A 202 -6.45 3.23 28.30
C LEU A 202 -5.93 3.93 27.03
N GLY A 203 -4.62 3.93 26.82
CA GLY A 203 -4.01 4.47 25.60
C GLY A 203 -4.46 3.74 24.35
N LEU A 204 -4.50 2.41 24.37
CA LEU A 204 -5.03 1.59 23.26
C LEU A 204 -6.53 1.81 23.03
N TRP A 205 -7.29 2.08 24.09
CA TRP A 205 -8.73 2.31 24.01
C TRP A 205 -9.15 3.71 23.57
N ALA A 206 -8.21 4.66 23.46
CA ALA A 206 -8.42 6.05 23.02
C ALA A 206 -9.80 6.61 23.42
N PRO A 207 -10.00 7.01 24.69
CA PRO A 207 -11.28 7.47 25.17
C PRO A 207 -11.57 8.88 24.68
N GLY A 208 -12.09 8.99 23.46
CA GLY A 208 -12.35 10.28 22.84
C GLY A 208 -13.19 10.18 21.58
N LEU A 209 -14.51 10.20 21.77
CA LEU A 209 -15.55 10.36 20.75
C LEU A 209 -15.64 9.20 19.74
N ARG A 210 -16.62 8.32 19.96
CA ARG A 210 -17.06 7.40 18.90
C ARG A 210 -17.42 8.26 17.67
N PRO A 211 -16.82 8.03 16.50
CA PRO A 211 -17.42 8.52 15.27
C PRO A 211 -18.73 7.76 15.13
N GLN A 212 -19.86 8.43 15.29
CA GLN A 212 -21.07 7.95 14.62
C GLN A 212 -20.85 8.24 13.15
N CYS A 213 -20.19 7.29 12.50
CA CYS A 213 -19.93 7.36 11.08
C CYS A 213 -21.27 7.18 10.38
N TYR A 214 -21.82 8.25 9.83
CA TYR A 214 -22.62 8.12 8.61
C TYR A 214 -21.62 7.83 7.49
N THR A 215 -21.10 6.60 7.44
CA THR A 215 -20.53 6.13 6.17
C THR A 215 -21.73 5.96 5.25
N LEU A 216 -21.97 6.95 4.39
CA LEU A 216 -22.54 6.67 3.08
C LEU A 216 -21.67 5.56 2.50
N ARG A 217 -22.21 4.34 2.50
CA ARG A 217 -21.56 3.17 1.90
C ARG A 217 -21.48 3.43 0.41
N VAL A 218 -20.41 4.09 -0.04
CA VAL A 218 -19.92 3.98 -1.40
C VAL A 218 -19.15 2.68 -1.46
N ASN A 219 -19.88 1.56 -1.34
CA ASN A 219 -19.33 0.21 -1.48
C ASN A 219 -19.68 -0.37 -2.86
N GLU A 220 -20.08 0.48 -3.81
CA GLU A 220 -20.34 0.07 -5.19
C GLU A 220 -19.04 -0.07 -5.99
N GLU A 221 -17.95 0.63 -5.65
CA GLU A 221 -16.71 0.56 -6.45
C GLU A 221 -15.96 -0.77 -6.29
N ASP A 222 -15.97 -1.41 -5.11
CA ASP A 222 -15.29 -2.71 -4.92
C ASP A 222 -16.12 -3.91 -5.43
N GLN A 223 -17.46 -3.78 -5.55
CA GLN A 223 -18.30 -4.83 -6.13
C GLN A 223 -18.26 -4.86 -7.67
N ASP A 224 -17.87 -3.75 -8.31
CA ASP A 224 -17.79 -3.65 -9.77
C ASP A 224 -16.47 -4.18 -10.36
N VAL A 225 -15.48 -4.46 -9.51
CA VAL A 225 -14.26 -5.18 -9.90
C VAL A 225 -14.56 -6.66 -10.20
N GLU A 226 -15.51 -7.29 -9.49
CA GLU A 226 -15.93 -8.67 -9.76
C GLU A 226 -17.09 -8.78 -10.77
N ARG A 227 -17.97 -7.77 -10.86
CA ARG A 227 -19.16 -7.79 -11.73
C ARG A 227 -18.85 -7.65 -13.24
N SER A 228 -17.58 -7.56 -13.66
CA SER A 228 -17.25 -7.29 -15.08
C SER A 228 -16.06 -8.05 -15.65
N GLN A 229 -15.78 -9.27 -15.17
CA GLN A 229 -14.91 -10.20 -15.91
C GLN A 229 -15.53 -10.74 -17.22
N VAL A 230 -16.68 -10.23 -17.67
CA VAL A 230 -17.39 -10.76 -18.83
C VAL A 230 -17.88 -9.64 -19.75
N ARG A 231 -16.96 -9.07 -20.53
CA ARG A 231 -17.18 -8.68 -21.93
C ARG A 231 -15.85 -8.27 -22.57
N SER A 232 -14.93 -9.24 -22.71
CA SER A 232 -13.91 -9.11 -23.76
C SER A 232 -14.61 -9.41 -25.09
N THR A 233 -14.83 -8.39 -25.90
CA THR A 233 -15.22 -8.55 -27.31
C THR A 233 -14.23 -9.49 -28.01
N GLY A 234 -14.77 -10.45 -28.76
CA GLY A 234 -14.03 -11.59 -29.30
C GLY A 234 -12.87 -11.20 -30.22
N ARG A 235 -11.65 -11.25 -29.69
CA ARG A 235 -10.44 -11.55 -30.47
C ARG A 235 -9.86 -12.87 -29.99
N PRO A 236 -9.48 -13.80 -30.88
CA PRO A 236 -8.85 -15.05 -30.49
C PRO A 236 -7.52 -14.77 -29.79
N SER A 237 -7.18 -15.63 -28.84
CA SER A 237 -5.97 -15.58 -28.02
C SER A 237 -4.69 -15.64 -28.85
N GLN A 238 -4.18 -14.50 -29.30
CA GLN A 238 -2.74 -14.39 -29.55
C GLN A 238 -2.04 -14.45 -28.20
N SER A 239 -1.00 -15.28 -28.11
CA SER A 239 -0.24 -15.50 -26.88
C SER A 239 0.20 -14.16 -26.29
N THR A 240 -0.30 -13.84 -25.09
CA THR A 240 0.03 -12.66 -24.28
C THR A 240 1.54 -12.46 -24.13
N TRP A 241 2.32 -13.52 -24.31
CA TRP A 241 3.77 -13.57 -24.17
C TRP A 241 4.55 -13.28 -25.46
N LYS A 242 3.95 -13.37 -26.65
CA LYS A 242 4.67 -13.20 -27.94
C LYS A 242 5.29 -11.80 -28.10
N ASP A 243 4.72 -10.77 -27.47
CA ASP A 243 5.20 -9.38 -27.55
C ASP A 243 5.65 -8.78 -26.20
N LEU A 244 5.91 -9.63 -25.20
CA LEU A 244 6.24 -9.20 -23.83
C LEU A 244 7.44 -8.22 -23.82
N GLY A 245 8.50 -8.53 -24.57
CA GLY A 245 9.70 -7.70 -24.63
C GLY A 245 9.48 -6.32 -25.26
N ARG A 246 8.65 -6.23 -26.29
CA ARG A 246 8.30 -4.95 -26.93
C ARG A 246 7.41 -4.12 -26.00
N LYS A 247 6.43 -4.75 -25.35
CA LYS A 247 5.55 -4.12 -24.36
C LYS A 247 6.34 -3.62 -23.13
N LEU A 248 7.27 -4.42 -22.60
CA LEU A 248 8.15 -3.99 -21.50
C LEU A 248 9.06 -2.82 -21.89
N ARG A 249 9.59 -2.82 -23.11
CA ARG A 249 10.46 -1.73 -23.60
C ARG A 249 9.70 -0.41 -23.76
N LEU A 250 8.42 -0.47 -24.13
CA LEU A 250 7.56 0.72 -24.15
C LEU A 250 7.30 1.20 -22.72
N LEU A 251 7.02 0.29 -21.79
CA LEU A 251 6.79 0.60 -20.38
C LEU A 251 8.02 1.15 -19.65
N SER A 252 9.23 0.68 -19.98
CA SER A 252 10.46 1.19 -19.35
C SER A 252 10.69 2.67 -19.64
N GLY A 253 10.21 3.18 -20.78
CA GLY A 253 10.20 4.60 -21.10
C GLY A 253 9.27 5.44 -20.20
N TYR A 254 8.19 4.86 -19.70
CA TYR A 254 7.27 5.49 -18.74
C TYR A 254 7.73 5.34 -17.28
N LEU A 255 8.54 4.32 -16.99
CA LEU A 255 9.10 4.05 -15.67
C LEU A 255 10.15 5.07 -15.25
N TRP A 256 10.91 5.56 -16.23
CA TRP A 256 11.93 6.57 -15.99
C TRP A 256 11.28 7.96 -15.99
N PRO A 257 11.16 8.63 -14.83
CA PRO A 257 10.61 9.98 -14.76
C PRO A 257 11.58 10.93 -15.47
N ARG A 258 11.31 11.20 -16.76
CA ARG A 258 12.00 12.23 -17.54
C ARG A 258 11.44 13.58 -17.09
N GLY A 259 12.26 14.37 -16.39
CA GLY A 259 11.92 15.74 -16.00
C GLY A 259 12.27 16.15 -14.57
N SER A 260 12.55 15.21 -13.65
CA SER A 260 13.02 15.58 -12.31
C SER A 260 14.11 14.64 -11.76
N PRO A 261 15.30 15.16 -11.41
CA PRO A 261 16.39 14.34 -10.90
C PRO A 261 16.08 13.73 -9.52
N ALA A 262 15.23 14.40 -8.72
CA ALA A 262 14.79 13.89 -7.42
C ALA A 262 14.01 12.57 -7.53
N LEU A 263 13.12 12.42 -8.53
CA LEU A 263 12.39 11.16 -8.72
C LEU A 263 13.30 10.04 -9.27
N GLN A 264 14.27 10.39 -10.12
CA GLN A 264 15.27 9.43 -10.60
C GLN A 264 16.12 8.89 -9.45
N LEU A 265 16.55 9.75 -8.51
CA LEU A 265 17.25 9.34 -7.31
C LEU A 265 16.40 8.40 -6.44
N ILE A 266 15.11 8.68 -6.28
CA ILE A 266 14.19 7.80 -5.53
C ILE A 266 14.11 6.41 -6.18
N VAL A 267 14.01 6.33 -7.51
CA VAL A 267 14.01 5.04 -8.22
C VAL A 267 15.31 4.28 -7.99
N LEU A 268 16.47 4.94 -8.05
CA LEU A 268 17.77 4.32 -7.75
C LEU A 268 17.85 3.83 -6.31
N ILE A 269 17.35 4.61 -5.34
CA ILE A 269 17.28 4.19 -3.93
C ILE A 269 16.36 2.97 -3.79
N CYS A 270 15.21 2.93 -4.46
CA CYS A 270 14.32 1.76 -4.45
C CYS A 270 15.01 0.51 -5.01
N LEU A 271 15.77 0.64 -6.11
CA LEU A 271 16.56 -0.47 -6.68
C LEU A 271 17.67 -0.93 -5.72
N GLY A 272 18.35 0.02 -5.07
CA GLY A 272 19.36 -0.28 -4.04
C GLY A 272 18.77 -1.02 -2.83
N LEU A 273 17.62 -0.55 -2.32
CA LEU A 273 16.88 -1.22 -1.24
C LEU A 273 16.40 -2.62 -1.65
N MET A 274 16.03 -2.81 -2.92
CA MET A 274 15.66 -4.11 -3.45
C MET A 274 16.83 -5.09 -3.44
N GLY A 275 18.03 -4.64 -3.85
CA GLY A 275 19.26 -5.43 -3.75
C GLY A 275 19.62 -5.75 -2.30
N LEU A 276 19.50 -4.78 -1.39
CA LEU A 276 19.72 -4.97 0.04
C LEU A 276 18.77 -6.03 0.63
N GLU A 277 17.49 -6.02 0.24
CA GLU A 277 16.51 -7.02 0.68
C GLU A 277 16.93 -8.44 0.28
N ARG A 278 17.51 -8.63 -0.92
CA ARG A 278 18.03 -9.95 -1.34
C ARG A 278 19.25 -10.39 -0.53
N GLY A 279 20.14 -9.45 -0.24
CA GLY A 279 21.26 -9.69 0.68
C GLY A 279 20.77 -10.12 2.06
N LEU A 280 19.76 -9.43 2.61
CA LEU A 280 19.15 -9.78 3.90
C LEU A 280 18.46 -11.15 3.86
N ASN A 281 17.80 -11.49 2.76
CA ASN A 281 17.22 -12.82 2.52
C ASN A 281 18.25 -13.95 2.60
N LEU A 282 19.47 -13.69 2.13
CA LEU A 282 20.56 -14.65 2.25
C LEU A 282 21.19 -14.67 3.64
N LEU A 283 21.48 -13.50 4.22
CA LEU A 283 22.21 -13.38 5.48
C LEU A 283 21.44 -13.94 6.67
N VAL A 284 20.12 -13.74 6.73
CA VAL A 284 19.35 -14.08 7.92
C VAL A 284 19.38 -15.58 8.26
N PRO A 285 19.16 -16.51 7.31
CA PRO A 285 19.34 -17.93 7.56
C PRO A 285 20.79 -18.29 7.95
N ILE A 286 21.80 -17.63 7.36
CA ILE A 286 23.23 -17.87 7.67
C ILE A 286 23.52 -17.54 9.14
N PHE A 287 23.09 -16.38 9.62
CA PHE A 287 23.24 -16.04 11.03
C PHE A 287 22.45 -16.99 11.95
N TYR A 288 21.32 -17.53 11.48
CA TYR A 288 20.58 -18.53 12.25
C TYR A 288 21.35 -19.85 12.38
N ARG A 289 22.01 -20.30 11.31
CA ARG A 289 22.97 -21.41 11.37
C ARG A 289 24.08 -21.13 12.37
N ASP A 290 24.70 -19.95 12.28
CA ASP A 290 25.87 -19.63 13.09
C ASP A 290 25.51 -19.61 14.59
N ILE A 291 24.30 -19.18 14.94
CA ILE A 291 23.77 -19.29 16.32
C ILE A 291 23.69 -20.75 16.78
N VAL A 292 23.15 -21.64 15.95
CA VAL A 292 23.02 -23.07 16.27
C VAL A 292 24.40 -23.73 16.43
N ASN A 293 25.34 -23.40 15.56
CA ASN A 293 26.71 -23.92 15.61
C ASN A 293 27.44 -23.44 16.87
N LEU A 294 27.37 -22.14 17.19
CA LEU A 294 27.96 -21.58 18.41
C LEU A 294 27.36 -22.19 19.69
N LEU A 295 26.06 -22.50 19.68
CA LEU A 295 25.38 -23.20 20.78
C LEU A 295 25.89 -24.64 20.94
N THR A 296 26.12 -25.34 19.83
CA THR A 296 26.62 -26.72 19.84
C THR A 296 28.09 -26.79 20.30
N GLU A 297 28.91 -25.83 19.87
CA GLU A 297 30.33 -25.73 20.24
C GLU A 297 30.56 -25.15 21.66
N LYS A 298 29.49 -24.77 22.38
CA LYS A 298 29.57 -24.13 23.71
C LYS A 298 30.47 -22.89 23.74
N ALA A 299 30.36 -22.06 22.71
CA ALA A 299 31.13 -20.84 22.55
C ALA A 299 30.92 -19.83 23.71
N PRO A 300 31.86 -18.89 23.93
CA PRO A 300 31.73 -17.88 24.98
C PRO A 300 30.46 -17.02 24.80
N TRP A 301 29.76 -16.75 25.92
CA TRP A 301 28.49 -15.99 25.95
C TRP A 301 28.54 -14.67 25.18
N ARG A 302 29.68 -13.97 25.19
CA ARG A 302 29.86 -12.70 24.47
C ARG A 302 29.69 -12.85 22.95
N SER A 303 30.22 -13.92 22.36
CA SER A 303 30.10 -14.20 20.92
C SER A 303 28.65 -14.56 20.56
N LEU A 304 28.03 -15.39 21.40
CA LEU A 304 26.64 -15.80 21.22
C LEU A 304 25.68 -14.60 21.32
N ALA A 305 25.83 -13.75 22.33
CA ALA A 305 25.01 -12.56 22.52
C ALA A 305 25.12 -11.57 21.34
N TRP A 306 26.32 -11.36 20.81
CA TRP A 306 26.52 -10.50 19.64
C TRP A 306 25.85 -11.06 18.38
N THR A 307 25.98 -12.38 18.15
CA THR A 307 25.41 -13.06 16.98
C THR A 307 23.87 -13.06 17.04
N VAL A 308 23.29 -13.35 18.21
CA VAL A 308 21.83 -13.29 18.42
C VAL A 308 21.29 -11.87 18.22
N THR A 309 21.97 -10.86 18.77
CA THR A 309 21.56 -9.46 18.60
C THR A 309 21.58 -9.05 17.12
N THR A 310 22.63 -9.45 16.39
CA THR A 310 22.76 -9.20 14.95
C THR A 310 21.66 -9.91 14.16
N TYR A 311 21.37 -11.18 14.46
CA TYR A 311 20.29 -11.93 13.83
C TYR A 311 18.92 -11.26 14.03
N VAL A 312 18.60 -10.84 15.26
CA VAL A 312 17.32 -10.15 15.57
C VAL A 312 17.22 -8.83 14.80
N PHE A 313 18.32 -8.08 14.71
CA PHE A 313 18.36 -6.85 13.92
C PHE A 313 18.17 -7.10 12.41
N LEU A 314 18.84 -8.11 11.85
CA LEU A 314 18.67 -8.50 10.45
C LEU A 314 17.25 -9.02 10.18
N LYS A 315 16.65 -9.78 11.10
CA LYS A 315 15.26 -10.21 11.03
C LYS A 315 14.28 -9.03 11.07
N PHE A 316 14.55 -8.00 11.86
CA PHE A 316 13.76 -6.77 11.85
C PHE A 316 13.85 -6.03 10.50
N LEU A 317 15.04 -5.97 9.89
CA LEU A 317 15.23 -5.36 8.57
C LEU A 317 14.53 -6.16 7.45
N GLN A 318 14.68 -7.49 7.45
CA GLN A 318 14.07 -8.42 6.50
C GLN A 318 12.55 -8.49 6.64
N GLY A 319 12.05 -8.51 7.88
CA GLY A 319 10.66 -8.82 8.21
C GLY A 319 10.45 -10.28 8.60
N GLY A 320 9.41 -10.53 9.40
CA GLY A 320 9.10 -11.88 9.93
C GLY A 320 8.18 -11.91 11.15
N GLY A 321 7.60 -10.77 11.57
CA GLY A 321 6.56 -10.72 12.60
C GLY A 321 5.15 -10.75 12.02
N THR A 322 4.13 -10.45 12.85
CA THR A 322 2.69 -10.46 12.51
C THR A 322 2.31 -9.61 11.29
N GLY A 323 3.17 -8.66 10.89
CA GLY A 323 3.13 -7.99 9.59
C GLY A 323 4.23 -8.56 8.69
N SER A 324 3.85 -9.32 7.67
CA SER A 324 4.69 -10.08 6.73
C SER A 324 5.70 -9.27 5.89
N THR A 325 5.99 -8.02 6.23
CA THR A 325 6.87 -7.10 5.49
C THR A 325 7.93 -6.47 6.39
N GLY A 326 9.21 -6.53 5.98
CA GLY A 326 10.32 -5.94 6.73
C GLY A 326 10.39 -4.42 6.67
N PHE A 327 11.21 -3.83 7.53
CA PHE A 327 11.46 -2.39 7.52
C PHE A 327 11.97 -1.91 6.14
N VAL A 328 12.90 -2.66 5.54
CA VAL A 328 13.46 -2.33 4.21
C VAL A 328 12.38 -2.38 3.12
N SER A 329 11.54 -3.43 3.14
CA SER A 329 10.47 -3.60 2.15
C SER A 329 9.39 -2.52 2.29
N ASN A 330 9.05 -2.13 3.52
CA ASN A 330 8.12 -1.04 3.81
C ASN A 330 8.66 0.32 3.39
N LEU A 331 9.94 0.61 3.69
CA LEU A 331 10.58 1.85 3.27
C LEU A 331 10.63 1.95 1.73
N ARG A 332 11.01 0.86 1.05
CA ARG A 332 11.00 0.77 -0.41
C ARG A 332 9.60 1.03 -0.97
N THR A 333 8.57 0.41 -0.41
CA THR A 333 7.17 0.57 -0.85
C THR A 333 6.71 2.02 -0.63
N PHE A 334 7.02 2.61 0.53
CA PHE A 334 6.71 4.00 0.83
C PHE A 334 7.32 4.99 -0.18
N LEU A 335 8.59 4.78 -0.54
CA LEU A 335 9.27 5.57 -1.55
C LEU A 335 8.66 5.35 -2.95
N TRP A 336 8.29 4.11 -3.28
CA TRP A 336 7.70 3.77 -4.56
C TRP A 336 6.32 4.40 -4.79
N ILE A 337 5.49 4.55 -3.75
CA ILE A 337 4.16 5.16 -3.89
C ILE A 337 4.24 6.51 -4.61
N ARG A 338 5.25 7.35 -4.30
CA ARG A 338 5.42 8.64 -4.99
C ARG A 338 5.74 8.48 -6.48
N VAL A 339 6.59 7.52 -6.82
CA VAL A 339 6.94 7.21 -8.21
C VAL A 339 5.71 6.69 -8.95
N GLN A 340 4.97 5.75 -8.35
CA GLN A 340 3.74 5.20 -8.91
C GLN A 340 2.69 6.28 -9.19
N GLN A 341 2.45 7.18 -8.24
CA GLN A 341 1.49 8.28 -8.38
C GLN A 341 1.92 9.27 -9.48
N PHE A 342 3.22 9.59 -9.57
CA PHE A 342 3.73 10.43 -10.65
C PHE A 342 3.52 9.79 -12.03
N THR A 343 3.83 8.50 -12.17
CA THR A 343 3.65 7.76 -13.42
C THR A 343 2.17 7.64 -13.80
N SER A 344 1.30 7.30 -12.83
CA SER A 344 -0.15 7.22 -13.03
C SER A 344 -0.69 8.53 -13.59
N ARG A 345 -0.41 9.65 -12.90
CA ARG A 345 -0.84 10.99 -13.33
C ARG A 345 -0.36 11.33 -14.74
N ARG A 346 0.88 10.99 -15.08
CA ARG A 346 1.43 11.30 -16.42
C ARG A 346 0.75 10.50 -17.52
N VAL A 347 0.51 9.21 -17.28
CA VAL A 347 -0.17 8.32 -18.23
C VAL A 347 -1.63 8.77 -18.41
N GLU A 348 -2.33 9.04 -17.32
CA GLU A 348 -3.72 9.47 -17.31
C GLU A 348 -3.92 10.81 -18.01
N LEU A 349 -3.08 11.82 -17.71
CA LEU A 349 -3.14 13.12 -18.40
C LEU A 349 -2.85 12.99 -19.90
N HIS A 350 -1.92 12.11 -20.29
CA HIS A 350 -1.61 11.89 -21.70
C HIS A 350 -2.76 11.22 -22.44
N LEU A 351 -3.37 10.18 -21.85
CA LEU A 351 -4.58 9.53 -22.38
C LEU A 351 -5.75 10.50 -22.46
N PHE A 352 -5.99 11.26 -21.41
CA PHE A 352 -7.08 12.22 -21.34
C PHE A 352 -6.92 13.33 -22.39
N SER A 353 -5.70 13.86 -22.55
CA SER A 353 -5.38 14.83 -23.60
C SER A 353 -5.57 14.24 -24.99
N HIS A 354 -5.14 13.00 -25.23
CA HIS A 354 -5.34 12.34 -26.51
C HIS A 354 -6.82 12.10 -26.82
N LEU A 355 -7.63 11.71 -25.84
CA LEU A 355 -9.07 11.54 -25.99
C LEU A 355 -9.78 12.83 -26.40
N HIS A 356 -9.34 14.00 -25.90
CA HIS A 356 -9.89 15.30 -26.31
C HIS A 356 -9.52 15.69 -27.74
N GLN A 357 -8.45 15.11 -28.30
CA GLN A 357 -8.05 15.33 -29.69
C GLN A 357 -8.79 14.41 -30.68
N LEU A 358 -9.57 13.44 -30.20
CA LEU A 358 -10.37 12.57 -31.07
C LEU A 358 -11.63 13.29 -31.57
N SER A 359 -12.09 12.90 -32.76
CA SER A 359 -13.22 13.57 -33.42
C SER A 359 -14.55 13.36 -32.69
N LEU A 360 -15.48 14.29 -32.88
CA LEU A 360 -16.83 14.20 -32.32
C LEU A 360 -17.56 12.92 -32.75
N ARG A 361 -17.36 12.45 -34.01
CA ARG A 361 -17.91 11.18 -34.50
C ARG A 361 -17.46 9.99 -33.65
N TRP A 362 -16.20 9.99 -33.23
CA TRP A 362 -15.64 8.95 -32.38
C TRP A 362 -16.30 8.94 -30.99
N HIS A 363 -16.55 10.12 -30.42
CA HIS A 363 -17.21 10.29 -29.12
C HIS A 363 -18.69 9.91 -29.15
N LEU A 364 -19.44 10.29 -30.19
CA LEU A 364 -20.85 9.93 -30.35
C LEU A 364 -21.07 8.44 -30.59
N GLY A 365 -20.10 7.75 -31.19
CA GLY A 365 -20.16 6.32 -31.49
C GLY A 365 -19.89 5.39 -30.30
N ARG A 366 -19.46 5.92 -29.14
CA ARG A 366 -19.08 5.12 -27.97
C ARG A 366 -19.74 5.65 -26.69
N ARG A 367 -20.00 4.75 -25.74
CA ARG A 367 -20.49 5.14 -24.41
C ARG A 367 -19.32 5.69 -23.59
N THR A 368 -19.42 6.93 -23.13
CA THR A 368 -18.37 7.61 -22.36
C THR A 368 -17.92 6.80 -21.14
N GLY A 369 -18.85 6.15 -20.43
CA GLY A 369 -18.53 5.30 -19.28
C GLY A 369 -17.70 4.06 -19.63
N GLU A 370 -17.87 3.47 -20.82
CA GLU A 370 -17.06 2.34 -21.28
C GLU A 370 -15.63 2.79 -21.63
N VAL A 371 -15.51 3.97 -22.27
CA VAL A 371 -14.21 4.57 -22.61
C VAL A 371 -13.42 4.94 -21.35
N LEU A 372 -14.05 5.66 -20.41
CA LEU A 372 -13.39 6.06 -19.16
C LEU A 372 -12.92 4.83 -18.36
N ARG A 373 -13.73 3.76 -18.33
CA ARG A 373 -13.34 2.52 -17.68
C ARG A 373 -12.12 1.85 -18.33
N ILE A 374 -11.96 1.93 -19.65
CA ILE A 374 -10.76 1.44 -20.35
C ILE A 374 -9.53 2.28 -19.96
N VAL A 375 -9.70 3.60 -19.81
CA VAL A 375 -8.63 4.50 -19.35
C VAL A 375 -8.20 4.19 -17.92
N ASP A 376 -9.16 4.09 -16.99
CA ASP A 376 -8.89 3.84 -15.57
C ASP A 376 -8.23 2.47 -15.38
N ARG A 377 -8.79 1.42 -16.00
CA ARG A 377 -8.22 0.07 -15.96
C ARG A 377 -6.86 0.03 -16.62
N GLY A 378 -6.71 0.61 -17.80
CA GLY A 378 -5.43 0.67 -18.50
C GLY A 378 -4.33 1.32 -17.66
N THR A 379 -4.62 2.46 -17.04
CA THR A 379 -3.67 3.20 -16.20
C THR A 379 -3.30 2.42 -14.94
N SER A 380 -4.30 1.85 -14.25
CA SER A 380 -4.08 1.00 -13.07
C SER A 380 -3.28 -0.27 -13.44
N SER A 381 -3.60 -0.90 -14.57
CA SER A 381 -2.92 -2.08 -15.07
C SER A 381 -1.47 -1.80 -15.46
N VAL A 382 -1.16 -0.64 -16.05
CA VAL A 382 0.23 -0.22 -16.34
C VAL A 382 1.04 -0.12 -15.06
N THR A 383 0.52 0.59 -14.04
CA THR A 383 1.25 0.78 -12.78
C THR A 383 1.33 -0.52 -11.94
N GLY A 384 0.27 -1.32 -11.96
CA GLY A 384 0.17 -2.61 -11.28
C GLY A 384 1.10 -3.66 -11.88
N LEU A 385 1.03 -3.87 -13.20
CA LEU A 385 1.91 -4.81 -13.94
C LEU A 385 3.38 -4.50 -13.66
N LEU A 386 3.71 -3.23 -13.65
CA LEU A 386 5.06 -2.79 -13.38
C LEU A 386 5.51 -3.11 -11.96
N SER A 387 4.68 -2.79 -10.98
CA SER A 387 4.97 -3.07 -9.57
C SER A 387 5.10 -4.58 -9.33
N TYR A 388 4.26 -5.40 -9.96
CA TYR A 388 4.35 -6.86 -9.85
C TYR A 388 5.63 -7.42 -10.48
N LEU A 389 6.01 -6.96 -11.68
CA LEU A 389 7.22 -7.43 -12.34
C LEU A 389 8.48 -7.03 -11.57
N VAL A 390 8.60 -5.76 -11.19
CA VAL A 390 9.82 -5.22 -10.54
C VAL A 390 9.95 -5.71 -9.11
N PHE A 391 8.86 -5.83 -8.35
CA PHE A 391 8.96 -6.12 -6.91
C PHE A 391 8.64 -7.54 -6.50
N ASN A 392 7.97 -8.32 -7.35
CA ASN A 392 7.63 -9.70 -7.03
C ASN A 392 8.35 -10.66 -7.98
N ILE A 393 8.19 -10.53 -9.30
CA ILE A 393 8.73 -11.53 -10.25
C ILE A 393 10.25 -11.48 -10.37
N ILE A 394 10.82 -10.34 -10.72
CA ILE A 394 12.28 -10.20 -10.86
C ILE A 394 12.98 -10.61 -9.55
N PRO A 395 12.54 -10.15 -8.37
CA PRO A 395 13.24 -10.48 -7.14
C PRO A 395 13.07 -11.95 -6.70
N THR A 396 11.93 -12.59 -6.99
CA THR A 396 11.74 -14.03 -6.74
C THR A 396 12.60 -14.89 -7.64
N LEU A 397 12.68 -14.58 -8.92
CA LEU A 397 13.60 -15.27 -9.85
C LEU A 397 15.06 -15.06 -9.43
N ALA A 398 15.41 -13.84 -9.00
CA ALA A 398 16.73 -13.56 -8.44
C ALA A 398 17.00 -14.38 -7.17
N ASP A 399 16.05 -14.47 -6.23
CA ASP A 399 16.20 -15.24 -4.98
C ASP A 399 16.37 -16.74 -5.24
N ILE A 400 15.61 -17.30 -6.18
CA ILE A 400 15.76 -18.69 -6.62
C ILE A 400 17.17 -18.90 -7.20
N THR A 401 17.61 -18.00 -8.08
CA THR A 401 18.92 -18.10 -8.74
C THR A 401 20.06 -17.98 -7.73
N ILE A 402 20.00 -16.99 -6.83
CA ILE A 402 20.95 -16.79 -5.74
C ILE A 402 20.98 -18.01 -4.82
N GLY A 403 19.81 -18.56 -4.47
CA GLY A 403 19.68 -19.77 -3.67
C GLY A 403 20.34 -20.98 -4.31
N ILE A 404 20.10 -21.23 -5.60
CA ILE A 404 20.71 -22.34 -6.33
C ILE A 404 22.23 -22.19 -6.37
N ILE A 405 22.74 -21.00 -6.70
CA ILE A 405 24.18 -20.69 -6.74
C ILE A 405 24.79 -20.89 -5.35
N TYR A 406 24.14 -20.38 -4.30
CA TYR A 406 24.59 -20.50 -2.92
C TYR A 406 24.69 -21.97 -2.47
N PHE A 407 23.62 -22.77 -2.64
CA PHE A 407 23.64 -24.18 -2.25
C PHE A 407 24.62 -25.01 -3.08
N SER A 408 24.79 -24.69 -4.37
CA SER A 408 25.74 -25.39 -5.22
C SER A 408 27.20 -25.12 -4.83
N MET A 409 27.54 -23.91 -4.38
CA MET A 409 28.91 -23.55 -4.01
C MET A 409 29.26 -23.94 -2.56
N PHE A 410 28.34 -23.77 -1.60
CA PHE A 410 28.62 -23.96 -0.17
C PHE A 410 28.38 -25.39 0.33
N PHE A 411 27.46 -26.14 -0.29
CA PHE A 411 27.16 -27.51 0.12
C PHE A 411 27.70 -28.51 -0.90
N ASN A 412 26.98 -28.63 -2.03
CA ASN A 412 27.30 -29.51 -3.14
C ASN A 412 26.34 -29.21 -4.31
N ALA A 413 26.75 -29.51 -5.55
CA ALA A 413 25.91 -29.41 -6.73
C ALA A 413 24.59 -30.19 -6.61
N TRP A 414 24.58 -31.31 -5.87
CA TRP A 414 23.37 -32.11 -5.62
C TRP A 414 22.29 -31.35 -4.83
N PHE A 415 22.67 -30.53 -3.86
CA PHE A 415 21.70 -29.68 -3.13
C PHE A 415 21.09 -28.63 -4.06
N GLY A 416 21.93 -27.96 -4.86
CA GLY A 416 21.47 -27.03 -5.88
C GLY A 416 20.49 -27.67 -6.88
N LEU A 417 20.76 -28.91 -7.31
CA LEU A 417 19.91 -29.67 -8.21
C LEU A 417 18.54 -30.01 -7.58
N ILE A 418 18.51 -30.44 -6.32
CA ILE A 418 17.25 -30.72 -5.60
C ILE A 418 16.40 -29.46 -5.50
N VAL A 419 17.01 -28.33 -5.13
CA VAL A 419 16.31 -27.04 -5.04
C VAL A 419 15.79 -26.62 -6.41
N PHE A 420 16.62 -26.69 -7.44
CA PHE A 420 16.22 -26.35 -8.81
C PHE A 420 15.06 -27.22 -9.30
N LEU A 421 15.11 -28.53 -9.10
CA LEU A 421 14.07 -29.46 -9.50
C LEU A 421 12.76 -29.18 -8.76
N CYS A 422 12.84 -28.99 -7.44
CA CYS A 422 11.65 -28.73 -6.63
C CYS A 422 10.99 -27.39 -6.98
N MET A 423 11.77 -26.31 -7.13
CA MET A 423 11.25 -24.99 -7.51
C MET A 423 10.67 -24.98 -8.92
N SER A 424 11.34 -25.65 -9.87
CA SER A 424 10.86 -25.75 -11.26
C SER A 424 9.57 -26.56 -11.34
N LEU A 425 9.50 -27.70 -10.63
CA LEU A 425 8.30 -28.53 -10.56
C LEU A 425 7.14 -27.77 -9.91
N TYR A 426 7.41 -27.05 -8.82
CA TYR A 426 6.42 -26.21 -8.15
C TYR A 426 5.84 -25.16 -9.10
N LEU A 427 6.72 -24.43 -9.81
CA LEU A 427 6.31 -23.38 -10.75
C LEU A 427 5.49 -23.94 -11.91
N ALA A 428 5.95 -25.03 -12.53
CA ALA A 428 5.26 -25.68 -13.64
C ALA A 428 3.87 -26.17 -13.23
N LEU A 429 3.76 -26.89 -12.11
CA LEU A 429 2.48 -27.38 -11.59
C LEU A 429 1.55 -26.23 -11.23
N THR A 430 2.08 -25.17 -10.59
CA THR A 430 1.27 -24.00 -10.22
C THR A 430 0.67 -23.33 -11.44
N ILE A 431 1.44 -23.14 -12.52
CA ILE A 431 0.95 -22.52 -13.76
C ILE A 431 -0.13 -23.39 -14.41
N VAL A 432 0.15 -24.69 -14.62
CA VAL A 432 -0.78 -25.62 -15.28
C VAL A 432 -2.10 -25.72 -14.53
N VAL A 433 -2.05 -25.89 -13.21
CA VAL A 433 -3.26 -26.00 -12.38
C VAL A 433 -4.00 -24.66 -12.30
N THR A 434 -3.28 -23.52 -12.29
CA THR A 434 -3.91 -22.19 -12.31
C THR A 434 -4.68 -21.94 -13.61
N GLU A 435 -4.12 -22.31 -14.76
CA GLU A 435 -4.80 -22.19 -16.05
C GLU A 435 -6.02 -23.11 -16.15
N TRP A 436 -5.90 -24.33 -15.65
CA TRP A 436 -7.04 -25.25 -15.56
C TRP A 436 -8.14 -24.70 -14.64
N ARG A 437 -7.78 -24.19 -13.46
CA ARG A 437 -8.70 -23.57 -12.48
C ARG A 437 -9.41 -22.34 -13.03
N ALA A 438 -8.77 -21.58 -13.93
CA ALA A 438 -9.35 -20.39 -14.52
C ALA A 438 -10.70 -20.68 -15.22
N LYS A 439 -10.87 -21.88 -15.79
CA LYS A 439 -12.13 -22.30 -16.43
C LYS A 439 -13.30 -22.37 -15.43
N PHE A 440 -13.07 -22.96 -14.25
CA PHE A 440 -14.09 -23.03 -13.20
C PHE A 440 -14.45 -21.65 -12.66
N ARG A 441 -13.45 -20.77 -12.48
CA ARG A 441 -13.71 -19.41 -12.01
C ARG A 441 -14.50 -18.59 -13.03
N ARG A 442 -14.23 -18.75 -14.33
CA ARG A 442 -15.03 -18.11 -15.39
C ARG A 442 -16.47 -18.60 -15.41
N ALA A 443 -16.70 -19.91 -15.26
CA ALA A 443 -18.04 -20.48 -15.17
C ALA A 443 -18.80 -19.96 -13.94
N MET A 444 -18.14 -19.94 -12.79
CA MET A 444 -18.69 -19.39 -11.53
C MET A 444 -19.10 -17.92 -11.69
N ASN A 445 -18.21 -17.06 -12.20
CA ASN A 445 -18.50 -15.64 -12.38
C ASN A 445 -19.64 -15.37 -13.38
N THR A 446 -19.74 -16.18 -14.43
CA THR A 446 -20.84 -16.07 -15.40
C THR A 446 -22.17 -16.41 -14.73
N GLN A 447 -22.20 -17.50 -13.97
CA GLN A 447 -23.41 -17.90 -13.24
C GLN A 447 -23.78 -16.88 -12.16
N GLU A 448 -22.80 -16.34 -11.43
CA GLU A 448 -23.01 -15.29 -10.44
C GLU A 448 -23.67 -14.06 -11.06
N ASN A 449 -23.17 -13.59 -12.21
CA ASN A 449 -23.77 -12.47 -12.94
C ASN A 449 -25.21 -12.77 -13.34
N THR A 450 -25.51 -13.98 -13.83
CA THR A 450 -26.89 -14.35 -14.17
C THR A 450 -27.81 -14.41 -12.94
N THR A 451 -27.32 -14.92 -11.82
CA THR A 451 -28.08 -14.98 -10.56
C THR A 451 -28.35 -13.57 -10.02
N ARG A 452 -27.36 -12.68 -10.03
CA ARG A 452 -27.50 -11.27 -9.64
C ARG A 452 -28.46 -10.52 -10.57
N ALA A 453 -28.34 -10.71 -11.89
CA ALA A 453 -29.24 -10.10 -12.86
C ALA A 453 -30.71 -10.51 -12.63
N ARG A 454 -30.97 -11.80 -12.35
CA ARG A 454 -32.32 -12.28 -12.01
C ARG A 454 -32.88 -11.65 -10.74
N ALA A 455 -32.06 -11.48 -9.71
CA ALA A 455 -32.49 -10.82 -8.47
C ALA A 455 -32.85 -9.35 -8.72
N VAL A 456 -32.01 -8.63 -9.47
CA VAL A 456 -32.27 -7.22 -9.81
C VAL A 456 -33.54 -7.09 -10.64
N ASP A 457 -33.72 -7.93 -11.66
CA ASP A 457 -34.90 -7.91 -12.53
C ASP A 457 -36.20 -8.18 -11.74
N SER A 458 -36.18 -9.13 -10.80
CA SER A 458 -37.32 -9.44 -9.92
C SER A 458 -37.67 -8.26 -9.01
N LEU A 459 -36.67 -7.56 -8.46
CA LEU A 459 -36.87 -6.40 -7.58
C LEU A 459 -37.29 -5.13 -8.34
N LEU A 460 -36.78 -4.91 -9.55
CA LEU A 460 -37.19 -3.79 -10.40
C LEU A 460 -38.65 -3.95 -10.83
N ASN A 461 -39.08 -5.18 -11.09
CA ASN A 461 -40.46 -5.51 -11.49
C ASN A 461 -41.33 -5.95 -10.31
N PHE A 462 -41.10 -5.38 -9.12
CA PHE A 462 -41.81 -5.77 -7.89
C PHE A 462 -43.34 -5.64 -8.02
N GLU A 463 -43.82 -4.60 -8.70
CA GLU A 463 -45.25 -4.38 -8.95
C GLU A 463 -45.87 -5.55 -9.74
N THR A 464 -45.21 -5.98 -10.81
CA THR A 464 -45.62 -7.13 -11.63
C THR A 464 -45.67 -8.40 -10.81
N VAL A 465 -44.64 -8.68 -10.02
CA VAL A 465 -44.60 -9.87 -9.15
C VAL A 465 -45.78 -9.88 -8.17
N LYS A 466 -46.14 -8.71 -7.62
CA LYS A 466 -47.31 -8.54 -6.74
C LYS A 466 -48.64 -8.66 -7.47
N TYR A 467 -48.77 -8.14 -8.69
CA TYR A 467 -49.99 -8.27 -9.49
C TYR A 467 -50.35 -9.73 -9.79
N TYR A 468 -49.33 -10.58 -10.00
CA TYR A 468 -49.52 -12.00 -10.30
C TYR A 468 -49.44 -12.93 -9.08
N ASN A 469 -49.23 -12.41 -7.87
CA ASN A 469 -49.04 -13.21 -6.63
C ASN A 469 -47.96 -14.31 -6.83
N ALA A 470 -46.88 -13.94 -7.52
CA ALA A 470 -45.83 -14.85 -8.01
C ALA A 470 -44.60 -14.88 -7.10
N GLU A 471 -44.70 -14.41 -5.84
CA GLU A 471 -43.56 -14.29 -4.93
C GLU A 471 -42.89 -15.64 -4.66
N SER A 472 -43.68 -16.69 -4.41
CA SER A 472 -43.15 -18.04 -4.19
C SER A 472 -42.41 -18.57 -5.42
N HIS A 473 -42.96 -18.33 -6.61
CA HIS A 473 -42.35 -18.73 -7.87
C HIS A 473 -41.00 -18.03 -8.11
N GLU A 474 -40.94 -16.72 -7.87
CA GLU A 474 -39.70 -15.95 -7.99
C GLU A 474 -38.64 -16.38 -6.97
N VAL A 475 -39.05 -16.67 -5.74
CA VAL A 475 -38.17 -17.19 -4.68
C VAL A 475 -37.60 -18.55 -5.05
N ASP A 476 -38.41 -19.48 -5.58
CA ASP A 476 -37.93 -20.80 -5.99
C ASP A 476 -37.03 -20.73 -7.24
N ARG A 477 -37.37 -19.87 -8.21
CA ARG A 477 -36.53 -19.59 -9.38
C ARG A 477 -35.16 -19.01 -8.98
N TYR A 478 -35.14 -18.15 -7.97
CA TYR A 478 -33.91 -17.60 -7.41
C TYR A 478 -33.13 -18.66 -6.61
N ARG A 479 -33.80 -19.49 -5.81
CA ARG A 479 -33.21 -20.64 -5.11
C ARG A 479 -32.51 -21.58 -6.07
N GLU A 480 -33.12 -21.95 -7.19
CA GLU A 480 -32.48 -22.79 -8.22
C GLU A 480 -31.21 -22.13 -8.81
N ALA A 481 -31.27 -20.82 -9.06
CA ALA A 481 -30.12 -20.08 -9.56
C ALA A 481 -28.97 -20.05 -8.55
N ILE A 482 -29.29 -19.95 -7.25
CA ILE A 482 -28.32 -20.04 -6.15
C ILE A 482 -27.71 -21.44 -6.09
N ILE A 483 -28.51 -22.52 -6.13
CA ILE A 483 -28.00 -23.89 -6.06
C ILE A 483 -27.03 -24.18 -7.22
N LYS A 484 -27.36 -23.72 -8.44
CA LYS A 484 -26.47 -23.82 -9.61
C LYS A 484 -25.16 -23.04 -9.41
N TYR A 485 -25.24 -21.82 -8.85
CA TYR A 485 -24.06 -21.03 -8.49
C TYR A 485 -23.20 -21.74 -7.44
N GLN A 486 -23.80 -22.23 -6.35
CA GLN A 486 -23.11 -22.92 -5.26
C GLN A 486 -22.35 -24.16 -5.75
N GLY A 487 -22.92 -24.91 -6.70
CA GLY A 487 -22.22 -26.06 -7.31
C GLY A 487 -20.95 -25.66 -8.07
N LEU A 488 -20.93 -24.50 -8.73
CA LEU A 488 -19.75 -23.97 -9.42
C LEU A 488 -18.76 -23.31 -8.45
N GLU A 489 -19.26 -22.62 -7.43
CA GLU A 489 -18.47 -22.05 -6.34
C GLU A 489 -17.70 -23.14 -5.60
N TRP A 490 -18.37 -24.25 -5.27
CA TRP A 490 -17.73 -25.42 -4.66
C TRP A 490 -16.61 -25.96 -5.55
N LYS A 491 -16.80 -26.12 -6.86
CA LYS A 491 -15.73 -26.55 -7.78
C LYS A 491 -14.56 -25.56 -7.83
N SER A 492 -14.85 -24.26 -7.82
CA SER A 492 -13.85 -23.18 -7.82
C SER A 492 -13.01 -23.15 -6.53
N ASN A 493 -13.64 -23.42 -5.38
CA ASN A 493 -12.98 -23.50 -4.08
C ASN A 493 -12.25 -24.84 -3.90
N ALA A 494 -12.86 -25.97 -4.28
CA ALA A 494 -12.23 -27.28 -4.25
C ALA A 494 -10.95 -27.33 -5.11
N SER A 495 -10.97 -26.71 -6.29
CA SER A 495 -9.77 -26.59 -7.14
C SER A 495 -8.66 -25.72 -6.51
N LEU A 496 -9.00 -24.74 -5.67
CA LEU A 496 -8.00 -23.97 -4.90
C LEU A 496 -7.39 -24.83 -3.79
N VAL A 497 -8.21 -25.60 -3.07
CA VAL A 497 -7.72 -26.52 -2.04
C VAL A 497 -6.81 -27.59 -2.66
N LEU A 498 -7.19 -28.15 -3.81
CA LEU A 498 -6.36 -29.10 -4.56
C LEU A 498 -5.01 -28.49 -4.95
N LEU A 499 -5.01 -27.25 -5.46
CA LEU A 499 -3.76 -26.52 -5.77
C LEU A 499 -2.86 -26.40 -4.54
N ASN A 500 -3.41 -25.91 -3.42
CA ASN A 500 -2.65 -25.76 -2.17
C ASN A 500 -2.12 -27.10 -1.66
N GLN A 501 -2.90 -28.18 -1.78
CA GLN A 501 -2.48 -29.51 -1.35
C GLN A 501 -1.37 -30.07 -2.24
N THR A 502 -1.47 -29.92 -3.57
CA THR A 502 -0.40 -30.31 -4.51
C THR A 502 0.88 -29.52 -4.25
N GLN A 503 0.77 -28.21 -4.03
CA GLN A 503 1.91 -27.36 -3.68
C GLN A 503 2.58 -27.79 -2.37
N ASN A 504 1.78 -28.04 -1.32
CA ASN A 504 2.30 -28.54 -0.04
C ASN A 504 2.97 -29.91 -0.18
N LEU A 505 2.44 -30.80 -1.03
CA LEU A 505 3.04 -32.10 -1.30
C LEU A 505 4.42 -31.94 -1.96
N VAL A 506 4.54 -31.09 -2.99
CA VAL A 506 5.82 -30.82 -3.67
C VAL A 506 6.85 -30.23 -2.69
N ILE A 507 6.43 -29.24 -1.89
CA ILE A 507 7.26 -28.64 -0.84
C ILE A 507 7.70 -29.68 0.19
N GLY A 508 6.77 -30.50 0.66
CA GLY A 508 7.03 -31.54 1.65
C GLY A 508 8.01 -32.59 1.14
N LEU A 509 7.86 -33.03 -0.11
CA LEU A 509 8.80 -33.97 -0.75
C LEU A 509 10.18 -33.34 -0.97
N GLY A 510 10.24 -32.08 -1.40
CA GLY A 510 11.50 -31.35 -1.56
C GLY A 510 12.23 -31.15 -0.23
N LEU A 511 11.50 -30.77 0.81
CA LEU A 511 12.02 -30.62 2.16
C LEU A 511 12.48 -31.98 2.71
N LEU A 512 11.71 -33.05 2.54
CA LEU A 512 12.08 -34.41 2.96
C LEU A 512 13.38 -34.87 2.29
N ALA A 513 13.45 -34.79 0.95
CA ALA A 513 14.61 -35.23 0.18
C ALA A 513 15.87 -34.44 0.57
N GLY A 514 15.78 -33.11 0.64
CA GLY A 514 16.90 -32.27 1.02
C GLY A 514 17.30 -32.41 2.49
N SER A 515 16.33 -32.58 3.40
CA SER A 515 16.61 -32.78 4.83
C SER A 515 17.28 -34.14 5.09
N LEU A 516 16.85 -35.21 4.40
CA LEU A 516 17.50 -36.53 4.48
C LEU A 516 18.94 -36.46 3.97
N LEU A 517 19.18 -35.76 2.85
CA LEU A 517 20.52 -35.56 2.32
C LEU A 517 21.38 -34.74 3.29
N CYS A 518 20.87 -33.61 3.82
CA CYS A 518 21.57 -32.84 4.85
C CYS A 518 21.89 -33.69 6.08
N ALA A 519 20.93 -34.46 6.59
CA ALA A 519 21.12 -35.33 7.76
C ALA A 519 22.21 -36.38 7.51
N TYR A 520 22.26 -36.97 6.31
CA TYR A 520 23.32 -37.88 5.91
C TYR A 520 24.70 -37.20 5.95
N PHE A 521 24.86 -36.02 5.34
CA PHE A 521 26.13 -35.29 5.35
C PHE A 521 26.55 -34.79 6.75
N VAL A 522 25.58 -34.49 7.63
CA VAL A 522 25.85 -34.18 9.05
C VAL A 522 26.32 -35.43 9.79
N SER A 523 25.73 -36.60 9.52
CA SER A 523 26.17 -37.87 10.12
C SER A 523 27.58 -38.28 9.67
N GLU A 524 27.97 -37.95 8.44
CA GLU A 524 29.33 -38.12 7.92
C GLU A 524 30.31 -37.03 8.38
N GLN A 525 29.89 -36.11 9.25
CA GLN A 525 30.69 -34.97 9.75
C GLN A 525 31.22 -34.02 8.67
N LYS A 526 30.61 -33.99 7.48
CA LYS A 526 30.95 -33.05 6.40
C LYS A 526 30.25 -31.69 6.55
N LEU A 527 29.16 -31.65 7.32
CA LEU A 527 28.36 -30.46 7.60
C LEU A 527 28.06 -30.36 9.11
N GLN A 528 27.80 -29.15 9.60
CA GLN A 528 27.43 -28.91 11.00
C GLN A 528 25.91 -28.97 11.20
N VAL A 529 25.47 -29.10 12.45
CA VAL A 529 24.03 -29.17 12.80
C VAL A 529 23.28 -27.91 12.38
N GLY A 530 23.91 -26.74 12.43
CA GLY A 530 23.30 -25.49 11.96
C GLY A 530 23.06 -25.46 10.45
N ASP A 531 23.82 -26.20 9.63
CA ASP A 531 23.60 -26.26 8.18
C ASP A 531 22.28 -26.96 7.82
N PHE A 532 21.83 -27.90 8.65
CA PHE A 532 20.49 -28.50 8.53
C PHE A 532 19.39 -27.45 8.76
N VAL A 533 19.56 -26.61 9.77
CA VAL A 533 18.62 -25.54 10.11
C VAL A 533 18.62 -24.44 9.03
N LEU A 534 19.78 -24.12 8.47
CA LEU A 534 19.92 -23.24 7.31
C LEU A 534 19.07 -23.74 6.14
N PHE A 535 19.25 -25.01 5.76
CA PHE A 535 18.54 -25.60 4.64
C PHE A 535 17.02 -25.52 4.85
N GLY A 536 16.52 -25.98 6.00
CA GLY A 536 15.08 -25.97 6.28
C GLY A 536 14.47 -24.55 6.26
N THR A 537 15.14 -23.58 6.88
CA THR A 537 14.63 -22.21 6.95
C THR A 537 14.70 -21.47 5.61
N TYR A 538 15.79 -21.64 4.86
CA TYR A 538 15.98 -20.99 3.56
C TYR A 538 15.00 -21.53 2.51
N ILE A 539 14.74 -22.83 2.51
CA ILE A 539 13.79 -23.48 1.59
C ILE A 539 12.37 -22.94 1.81
N ILE A 540 11.92 -22.85 3.07
CA ILE A 540 10.61 -22.26 3.40
C ILE A 540 10.54 -20.80 2.92
N GLN A 541 11.62 -20.04 3.11
CA GLN A 541 11.69 -18.64 2.69
C GLN A 541 11.59 -18.48 1.17
N LEU A 542 12.23 -19.36 0.39
CA LEU A 542 12.09 -19.38 -1.06
C LEU A 542 10.66 -19.71 -1.51
N TYR A 543 9.92 -20.55 -0.77
CA TYR A 543 8.54 -20.92 -1.15
C TYR A 543 7.49 -19.88 -0.83
N MET A 544 7.66 -19.07 0.23
CA MET A 544 6.67 -18.07 0.62
C MET A 544 6.20 -17.16 -0.53
N PRO A 545 7.08 -16.54 -1.32
CA PRO A 545 6.63 -15.68 -2.42
C PRO A 545 6.12 -16.46 -3.63
N LEU A 546 6.50 -17.74 -3.78
CA LEU A 546 6.04 -18.61 -4.85
C LEU A 546 4.54 -18.97 -4.72
N ASN A 547 4.01 -19.03 -3.49
CA ASN A 547 2.58 -19.26 -3.25
C ASN A 547 1.71 -18.19 -3.93
N TRP A 548 2.17 -16.93 -3.91
CA TRP A 548 1.48 -15.83 -4.55
C TRP A 548 1.70 -15.77 -6.07
N PHE A 549 2.61 -16.58 -6.62
CA PHE A 549 2.96 -16.55 -8.04
C PHE A 549 1.79 -16.90 -8.96
N GLY A 550 0.94 -17.86 -8.57
CA GLY A 550 -0.28 -18.18 -9.33
C GLY A 550 -1.24 -16.99 -9.44
N THR A 551 -1.35 -16.19 -8.37
CA THR A 551 -2.11 -14.94 -8.36
C THR A 551 -1.44 -13.88 -9.25
N TYR A 552 -0.11 -13.71 -9.13
CA TYR A 552 0.63 -12.77 -9.97
C TYR A 552 0.54 -13.11 -11.46
N TYR A 553 0.62 -14.38 -11.83
CA TYR A 553 0.45 -14.83 -13.22
C TYR A 553 -0.87 -14.34 -13.81
N ARG A 554 -1.98 -14.53 -13.07
CA ARG A 554 -3.31 -14.09 -13.49
C ARG A 554 -3.43 -12.56 -13.53
N MET A 555 -2.91 -11.86 -12.52
CA MET A 555 -2.91 -10.39 -12.49
C MET A 555 -2.15 -9.81 -13.67
N ILE A 556 -1.02 -10.42 -14.03
CA ILE A 556 -0.21 -10.03 -15.19
C ILE A 556 -1.00 -10.23 -16.48
N GLN A 557 -1.64 -11.39 -16.67
CA GLN A 557 -2.48 -11.63 -17.85
C GLN A 557 -3.60 -10.59 -17.99
N THR A 558 -4.33 -10.31 -16.91
CA THR A 558 -5.41 -9.30 -16.91
C THR A 558 -4.85 -7.91 -17.21
N ASN A 559 -3.78 -7.50 -16.53
CA ASN A 559 -3.18 -6.20 -16.74
C ASN A 559 -2.62 -6.03 -18.15
N PHE A 560 -2.12 -7.10 -18.77
CA PHE A 560 -1.69 -7.05 -20.17
C PHE A 560 -2.86 -6.79 -21.13
N ILE A 561 -4.03 -7.41 -20.90
CA ILE A 561 -5.22 -7.23 -21.73
C ILE A 561 -5.76 -5.80 -21.58
N ASP A 562 -5.91 -5.32 -20.35
CA ASP A 562 -6.42 -3.97 -20.08
C ASP A 562 -5.49 -2.88 -20.63
N MET A 563 -4.18 -3.08 -20.49
CA MET A 563 -3.16 -2.21 -21.10
C MET A 563 -3.20 -2.25 -22.63
N GLU A 564 -3.48 -3.39 -23.26
CA GLU A 564 -3.59 -3.50 -24.71
C GLU A 564 -4.80 -2.71 -25.25
N ASN A 565 -5.94 -2.80 -24.58
CA ASN A 565 -7.12 -1.99 -24.91
C ASN A 565 -6.83 -0.48 -24.79
N MET A 566 -6.10 -0.08 -23.76
CA MET A 566 -5.66 1.31 -23.58
C MET A 566 -4.67 1.75 -24.67
N PHE A 567 -3.72 0.89 -25.07
CA PHE A 567 -2.82 1.21 -26.17
C PHE A 567 -3.51 1.25 -27.53
N ASP A 568 -4.54 0.43 -27.74
CA ASP A 568 -5.35 0.50 -28.95
C ASP A 568 -6.13 1.82 -29.01
N LEU A 569 -6.57 2.36 -27.86
CA LEU A 569 -7.14 3.71 -27.75
C LEU A 569 -6.13 4.80 -28.16
N LEU A 570 -4.89 4.72 -27.69
CA LEU A 570 -3.79 5.64 -28.01
C LEU A 570 -3.32 5.56 -29.47
N LYS A 571 -3.62 4.45 -30.17
CA LYS A 571 -3.30 4.29 -31.60
C LYS A 571 -4.39 4.87 -32.50
N GLU A 572 -5.54 5.25 -31.94
CA GLU A 572 -6.61 5.82 -32.75
C GLU A 572 -6.12 7.10 -33.43
N LYS A 573 -6.40 7.22 -34.73
CA LYS A 573 -5.93 8.36 -35.50
C LYS A 573 -6.81 9.56 -35.18
N ILE A 574 -6.15 10.65 -34.80
CA ILE A 574 -6.75 11.99 -34.78
C ILE A 574 -7.15 12.34 -36.23
N GLU A 575 -8.46 12.52 -36.46
CA GLU A 575 -9.03 12.84 -37.78
C GLU A 575 -8.75 14.30 -38.18
N VAL A 576 -8.85 15.23 -37.23
CA VAL A 576 -8.55 16.66 -37.43
C VAL A 576 -7.13 16.94 -36.95
N LYS A 577 -6.20 17.14 -37.88
CA LYS A 577 -4.85 17.58 -37.55
C LYS A 577 -4.60 18.94 -38.18
N ASP A 578 -4.06 19.85 -37.38
CA ASP A 578 -3.48 21.09 -37.88
C ASP A 578 -2.39 20.78 -38.91
N LEU A 579 -2.35 21.57 -39.98
CA LEU A 579 -1.26 21.50 -40.95
C LEU A 579 0.06 21.95 -40.28
N PRO A 580 1.21 21.36 -40.62
CA PRO A 580 2.49 21.79 -40.08
C PRO A 580 2.76 23.25 -40.49
N GLY A 581 2.84 24.15 -39.50
CA GLY A 581 3.02 25.59 -39.72
C GLY A 581 1.75 26.43 -39.70
N ALA A 582 0.64 25.88 -39.19
CA ALA A 582 -0.60 26.64 -39.01
C ALA A 582 -0.38 27.87 -38.10
N GLY A 583 -0.85 29.04 -38.54
CA GLY A 583 -0.70 30.29 -37.80
C GLY A 583 -1.92 30.62 -36.93
N PRO A 584 -1.77 31.52 -35.92
CA PRO A 584 -2.91 32.00 -35.14
C PRO A 584 -3.89 32.79 -36.02
N LEU A 585 -5.19 32.66 -35.73
CA LEU A 585 -6.24 33.35 -36.48
C LEU A 585 -6.21 34.85 -36.19
N HIS A 586 -5.72 35.66 -37.13
CA HIS A 586 -5.84 37.12 -37.06
C HIS A 586 -7.27 37.55 -37.42
N PHE A 587 -8.02 37.99 -36.42
CA PHE A 587 -9.41 38.44 -36.55
C PHE A 587 -9.45 39.94 -36.93
N GLN A 588 -9.79 40.26 -38.19
CA GLN A 588 -9.91 41.65 -38.66
C GLN A 588 -11.34 42.05 -39.03
N ARG A 589 -12.07 41.16 -39.72
CA ARG A 589 -13.48 41.33 -40.11
C ARG A 589 -14.17 39.97 -40.00
N GLY A 590 -15.29 39.87 -39.30
CA GLY A 590 -16.03 38.61 -39.12
C GLY A 590 -16.83 38.19 -40.35
N GLN A 591 -16.18 38.08 -41.51
CA GLN A 591 -16.80 37.62 -42.77
C GLN A 591 -16.58 36.10 -42.89
N ILE A 592 -17.65 35.35 -43.11
CA ILE A 592 -17.63 33.89 -43.29
C ILE A 592 -18.11 33.55 -44.70
N GLU A 593 -17.30 32.82 -45.47
CA GLU A 593 -17.62 32.41 -46.84
C GLU A 593 -17.59 30.89 -46.96
N PHE A 594 -18.71 30.32 -47.40
CA PHE A 594 -18.85 28.93 -47.81
C PHE A 594 -18.85 28.88 -49.33
N GLU A 595 -17.96 28.10 -49.92
CA GLU A 595 -17.86 27.90 -51.36
C GLU A 595 -17.86 26.39 -51.66
N ASN A 596 -18.86 25.94 -52.41
CA ASN A 596 -19.06 24.58 -52.92
C ASN A 596 -18.82 23.50 -51.85
N VAL A 597 -19.44 23.67 -50.67
CA VAL A 597 -19.15 22.82 -49.52
C VAL A 597 -19.95 21.51 -49.60
N HIS A 598 -19.22 20.39 -49.61
CA HIS A 598 -19.76 19.03 -49.51
C HIS A 598 -19.45 18.42 -48.15
N PHE A 599 -20.43 17.74 -47.52
CA PHE A 599 -20.24 17.12 -46.21
C PHE A 599 -20.98 15.79 -46.06
N SER A 600 -20.32 14.81 -45.44
CA SER A 600 -20.88 13.48 -45.16
C SER A 600 -20.40 12.91 -43.82
N TYR A 601 -21.31 12.44 -42.97
CA TYR A 601 -20.98 11.74 -41.71
C TYR A 601 -20.45 10.32 -41.92
N THR A 602 -20.94 9.63 -42.95
CA THR A 602 -20.59 8.26 -43.29
C THR A 602 -20.29 8.20 -44.78
N ASP A 603 -19.21 7.48 -45.15
CA ASP A 603 -18.82 7.29 -46.55
C ASP A 603 -20.06 6.79 -47.35
N GLY A 604 -20.49 7.56 -48.36
CA GLY A 604 -21.62 7.23 -49.24
C GLY A 604 -22.95 7.94 -48.95
N ARG A 605 -23.09 8.75 -47.88
CA ARG A 605 -24.29 9.58 -47.66
C ARG A 605 -23.94 11.04 -47.40
N GLU A 606 -24.03 11.84 -48.47
CA GLU A 606 -23.85 13.29 -48.42
C GLU A 606 -25.04 13.96 -47.71
N THR A 607 -24.73 14.74 -46.68
CA THR A 607 -25.67 15.53 -45.88
C THR A 607 -25.74 16.97 -46.36
N LEU A 608 -24.62 17.55 -46.79
CA LEU A 608 -24.58 18.82 -47.53
C LEU A 608 -24.06 18.57 -48.93
N LYS A 609 -24.73 19.18 -49.91
CA LYS A 609 -24.41 19.09 -51.33
C LYS A 609 -24.31 20.51 -51.86
N ASP A 610 -23.10 20.88 -52.29
CA ASP A 610 -22.83 22.10 -53.05
C ASP A 610 -23.45 23.37 -52.45
N VAL A 611 -23.11 23.65 -51.19
CA VAL A 611 -23.65 24.81 -50.46
C VAL A 611 -22.67 25.97 -50.53
N SER A 612 -23.14 27.09 -51.09
CA SER A 612 -22.37 28.33 -51.25
C SER A 612 -23.15 29.54 -50.73
N PHE A 613 -22.60 30.25 -49.74
CA PHE A 613 -23.17 31.51 -49.22
C PHE A 613 -22.11 32.32 -48.45
N THR A 614 -22.33 33.63 -48.37
CA THR A 614 -21.42 34.57 -47.70
C THR A 614 -22.17 35.34 -46.62
N VAL A 615 -21.62 35.41 -45.41
CA VAL A 615 -22.15 36.18 -44.28
C VAL A 615 -21.24 37.38 -44.03
N MET A 616 -21.79 38.60 -44.14
CA MET A 616 -21.03 39.83 -43.93
C MET A 616 -20.94 40.17 -42.43
N PRO A 617 -19.91 40.92 -42.00
CA PRO A 617 -19.74 41.30 -40.60
C PRO A 617 -20.97 42.04 -40.05
N GLY A 618 -21.50 41.59 -38.91
CA GLY A 618 -22.65 42.22 -38.23
C GLY A 618 -24.03 41.88 -38.81
N GLN A 619 -24.11 40.99 -39.81
CA GLN A 619 -25.39 40.47 -40.31
C GLN A 619 -25.86 39.25 -39.54
N THR A 620 -27.15 39.21 -39.21
CA THR A 620 -27.79 38.03 -38.61
C THR A 620 -28.35 37.14 -39.70
N LEU A 621 -27.74 35.96 -39.90
CA LEU A 621 -28.28 34.92 -40.78
C LEU A 621 -29.17 33.97 -39.97
N ALA A 622 -30.45 33.86 -40.34
CA ALA A 622 -31.35 32.86 -39.78
C ALA A 622 -31.37 31.63 -40.71
N LEU A 623 -30.82 30.52 -40.25
CA LEU A 623 -30.97 29.22 -40.92
C LEU A 623 -32.30 28.63 -40.50
N VAL A 624 -33.19 28.29 -41.44
CA VAL A 624 -34.48 27.64 -41.16
C VAL A 624 -34.50 26.27 -41.82
N ARG A 625 -35.00 25.26 -41.11
CA ARG A 625 -35.09 23.89 -41.65
C ARG A 625 -36.45 23.27 -41.40
N GLY A 626 -36.90 22.44 -42.34
CA GLY A 626 -38.19 21.74 -42.29
C GLY A 626 -38.21 20.43 -41.49
N ASP A 627 -37.07 19.93 -41.01
CA ASP A 627 -36.99 18.61 -40.35
C ASP A 627 -36.09 18.64 -39.09
N PRO A 628 -36.58 18.30 -37.88
CA PRO A 628 -35.86 18.50 -36.60
C PRO A 628 -34.56 17.71 -36.45
N ALA A 629 -34.43 16.54 -37.10
CA ALA A 629 -33.35 15.58 -36.85
C ALA A 629 -31.98 15.99 -37.42
N SER A 630 -31.91 17.07 -38.19
CA SER A 630 -30.72 17.45 -38.94
C SER A 630 -30.10 18.78 -38.48
N TRP A 631 -30.78 19.52 -37.61
CA TRP A 631 -30.35 20.80 -37.04
C TRP A 631 -28.93 20.81 -36.44
N PRO A 632 -28.45 19.76 -35.74
CA PRO A 632 -27.09 19.75 -35.18
C PRO A 632 -25.99 19.88 -36.25
N SER A 633 -26.25 19.43 -37.48
CA SER A 633 -25.22 19.25 -38.50
C SER A 633 -24.60 20.54 -39.04
N LEU A 634 -25.33 21.66 -39.11
CA LEU A 634 -24.79 22.94 -39.64
C LEU A 634 -24.10 23.80 -38.57
N LEU A 635 -24.51 23.70 -37.30
CA LEU A 635 -23.85 24.39 -36.17
C LEU A 635 -22.59 23.64 -35.71
N GLU A 636 -22.55 22.30 -35.83
CA GLU A 636 -21.36 21.50 -35.52
C GLU A 636 -20.26 21.61 -36.58
N LEU A 637 -20.60 21.99 -37.81
CA LEU A 637 -19.71 22.10 -38.97
C LEU A 637 -18.58 23.12 -38.80
N PRO A 638 -18.83 24.37 -38.36
CA PRO A 638 -17.75 25.31 -38.08
C PRO A 638 -17.02 25.01 -36.76
N LEU A 639 -17.64 24.31 -35.80
CA LEU A 639 -17.15 24.24 -34.42
C LEU A 639 -16.42 22.94 -34.01
N PHE A 640 -16.74 21.77 -34.56
CA PHE A 640 -16.30 20.48 -33.95
C PHE A 640 -16.01 19.29 -34.89
N GLN A 641 -16.20 19.39 -36.21
CA GLN A 641 -16.02 18.23 -37.11
C GLN A 641 -15.16 18.54 -38.35
N GLY A 642 -13.89 18.12 -38.31
CA GLY A 642 -13.17 17.67 -39.51
C GLY A 642 -13.00 16.13 -39.46
N PRO A 643 -12.84 15.42 -40.59
CA PRO A 643 -11.90 15.75 -41.67
C PRO A 643 -12.56 15.89 -43.06
N TRP A 644 -12.02 16.82 -43.86
CA TRP A 644 -12.27 16.88 -45.31
C TRP A 644 -11.55 15.72 -46.00
N LYS A 645 -12.25 14.61 -46.24
CA LYS A 645 -11.83 13.64 -47.26
C LYS A 645 -12.10 14.25 -48.63
N LEU A 646 -11.12 14.99 -49.15
CA LEU A 646 -10.93 15.09 -50.60
C LEU A 646 -10.60 13.67 -51.07
N GLY A 647 -11.62 12.96 -51.55
CA GLY A 647 -11.41 11.86 -52.47
C GLY A 647 -10.64 12.41 -53.67
N MET A 648 -9.48 11.81 -53.95
CA MET A 648 -8.71 12.09 -55.16
C MET A 648 -9.62 11.92 -56.39
N GLN A 649 -10.10 13.04 -56.91
CA GLN A 649 -10.13 13.32 -58.34
C GLN A 649 -9.77 14.80 -58.46
N ALA A 650 -8.67 15.04 -59.17
CA ALA A 650 -8.16 16.37 -59.43
C ALA A 650 -9.22 17.23 -60.12
N VAL A 651 -9.84 18.14 -59.38
CA VAL A 651 -10.32 19.43 -59.87
C VAL A 651 -10.09 20.41 -58.71
N GLU A 652 -9.25 21.41 -58.94
CA GLU A 652 -9.09 22.59 -58.09
C GLU A 652 -10.46 23.19 -57.78
N SER A 653 -10.86 23.23 -56.52
CA SER A 653 -11.76 24.27 -56.00
C SER A 653 -11.72 24.29 -54.47
N GLU A 654 -11.91 25.49 -53.93
CA GLU A 654 -11.21 26.02 -52.78
C GLU A 654 -11.88 25.69 -51.44
N SER A 655 -11.10 25.83 -50.36
CA SER A 655 -11.55 25.58 -48.99
C SER A 655 -12.34 26.78 -48.46
N PRO A 656 -13.20 26.67 -47.43
CA PRO A 656 -13.86 27.84 -46.85
C PRO A 656 -12.83 28.88 -46.39
N VAL A 657 -13.00 30.12 -46.85
CA VAL A 657 -12.05 31.24 -46.68
C VAL A 657 -12.62 32.23 -45.65
N MET A 658 -11.83 32.51 -44.62
CA MET A 658 -12.00 33.70 -43.75
C MET A 658 -11.03 34.79 -44.26
N PRO A 659 -11.23 36.08 -43.95
CA PRO A 659 -10.26 37.10 -44.35
C PRO A 659 -8.84 36.74 -43.84
N GLY A 660 -7.95 36.46 -44.80
CA GLY A 660 -6.57 36.00 -44.59
C GLY A 660 -6.31 34.49 -44.79
N GLY A 661 -7.13 33.75 -45.53
CA GLY A 661 -6.80 32.39 -46.04
C GLY A 661 -7.65 31.24 -45.48
N PRO A 662 -7.46 30.00 -45.99
CA PRO A 662 -8.33 28.86 -45.71
C PRO A 662 -8.22 28.38 -44.25
N ILE A 663 -9.36 28.01 -43.65
CA ILE A 663 -9.48 27.61 -42.22
C ILE A 663 -8.51 26.47 -41.85
N ARG A 664 -8.25 25.54 -42.77
CA ARG A 664 -7.36 24.38 -42.58
C ARG A 664 -5.90 24.74 -42.29
N SER A 665 -5.49 25.96 -42.61
CA SER A 665 -4.12 26.48 -42.44
C SER A 665 -3.90 27.25 -41.13
N ARG A 666 -4.89 27.25 -40.23
CA ARG A 666 -4.84 27.99 -38.96
C ARG A 666 -4.99 27.04 -37.76
N GLU A 667 -4.41 27.41 -36.62
CA GLU A 667 -4.47 26.62 -35.40
C GLU A 667 -5.91 26.52 -34.87
N GLU A 668 -6.38 25.29 -34.64
CA GLU A 668 -7.74 25.01 -34.12
C GLU A 668 -8.02 25.74 -32.80
N HIS A 669 -7.03 25.80 -31.91
CA HIS A 669 -7.13 26.48 -30.61
C HIS A 669 -7.39 28.00 -30.70
N SER A 670 -7.01 28.64 -31.81
CA SER A 670 -7.27 30.06 -32.05
C SER A 670 -8.66 30.33 -32.65
N PHE A 671 -9.33 29.29 -33.17
CA PHE A 671 -10.61 29.42 -33.88
C PHE A 671 -11.81 29.37 -32.95
N ALA A 672 -11.89 28.37 -32.06
CA ALA A 672 -13.03 28.17 -31.16
C ALA A 672 -13.40 29.38 -30.29
N PRO A 673 -12.43 30.14 -29.71
CA PRO A 673 -12.74 31.34 -28.93
C PRO A 673 -13.24 32.51 -29.78
N ALA A 674 -12.91 32.56 -31.07
CA ALA A 674 -13.36 33.63 -31.96
C ALA A 674 -14.81 33.43 -32.40
N VAL A 675 -15.30 32.19 -32.43
CA VAL A 675 -16.68 31.85 -32.81
C VAL A 675 -17.68 32.13 -31.67
N SER A 676 -17.28 32.02 -30.41
CA SER A 676 -18.16 32.39 -29.29
C SER A 676 -18.38 33.89 -29.11
N PHE A 677 -17.58 34.71 -29.80
CA PHE A 677 -17.72 36.18 -29.86
C PHE A 677 -18.56 36.68 -31.04
N LEU A 678 -18.88 35.79 -32.00
CA LEU A 678 -19.79 36.04 -33.13
C LEU A 678 -21.20 35.55 -32.76
#